data_AF-A0A1H4ITN9-F1
#
_entry.id   AF-A0A1H4ITN9-F1
#
_cell.length_a   1.000
_cell.length_b   1.000
_cell.length_c   1.000
_cell.angle_alpha   90.00
_cell.angle_beta   90.00
_cell.angle_gamma   90.00
#
_symmetry.space_group_name_H-M   'P 1'
#
loop_
_entity.id
_entity.type
_entity.pdbx_description
1 polymer ?
#
loop_
_entity_poly.entity_id
_entity_poly.type
_entity_poly.pdbx_seq_one_letter_code
_entity_poly.pdbx_strand_id
1 'polypeptide(L)'
;MNSYNENLNSSVSSSLNNQEVALKKAESQLDATLFSLYYAQGDYITIYEDLEVENSKNTFNQKLFNDMVVDSDISTNVLSSVNQGKTLVATSTSNASVAASDVQLATNAIVKLASDIGSIFNIVSAADYGSELYQQSEDAQILMGETAYLAEVLSQITMDTSAAISEVSAEELATKAEASDTMVKKLLAVTKSEFEKSANQVNTENDNLAKASTNEKKLEGELEDSKVNFDASKEAYKLTNDKLNLDLTVKPKNKKNLQYKVSFTPYKSPFQISEDNLPSGYPVDSYNIFLVKESKKKTFSISGAEGIVSKEENKNYINIKIKGRSTNTDSFTVGENQISGTIKYDDLNDTDGDVLQIGNDYVVFVMAVLSTEYKKLINNFEDYLSAPTASFSLTNQLVVPQINQIKITNLSSKKLELSLADKIVHGDSISDVDFTGAKPSNNISVEQQLEFDIKQSSNFQLNEGTKNVETEYRCMFLPDNSEFIKGLLTSQELNYLATSVEDDGSIALELSELKLREVNLTANLEKLEKAHDNDPDVKKWFVSVQKSVSSKTLETLVETKTLAEGGEANLSTVLKKLTVKNISAKLSATILLESIILSIDLSLVQKSITTEEKEQSKNVKESENNKFKPGFMFNSLVAAKIPAGCYSNPVKKEDAYTVAITADVTDNFGNRLIPGDLYIPVVFAINSQAEEISKQFNNALSDFQQTPPFTYKNQTIPNQNK
;
A
#
# COMPACT_ATOMS: atom_id res chain seq x y z
N MET A 1 33.42 -28.96 -43.08
CA MET A 1 33.52 -29.47 -41.69
C MET A 1 33.79 -28.25 -40.85
N ASN A 2 32.87 -27.91 -39.94
CA ASN A 2 33.04 -26.73 -39.11
C ASN A 2 34.25 -26.94 -38.19
N SER A 3 35.00 -25.86 -37.94
CA SER A 3 36.13 -25.92 -37.02
C SER A 3 35.64 -26.19 -35.59
N TYR A 4 36.53 -26.66 -34.70
CA TYR A 4 36.19 -26.85 -33.28
C TYR A 4 35.68 -25.53 -32.65
N ASN A 5 36.26 -24.39 -33.05
CA ASN A 5 35.87 -23.07 -32.58
C ASN A 5 34.47 -22.67 -33.07
N GLU A 6 34.11 -22.96 -34.32
CA GLU A 6 32.77 -22.72 -34.83
C GLU A 6 31.71 -23.55 -34.09
N ASN A 7 32.01 -24.81 -33.78
CA ASN A 7 31.09 -25.66 -33.01
C ASN A 7 30.94 -25.18 -31.56
N LEU A 8 32.03 -24.73 -30.93
CA LEU A 8 32.01 -24.17 -29.59
C LEU A 8 31.23 -22.85 -29.56
N ASN A 9 31.50 -21.92 -30.49
CA ASN A 9 30.77 -20.66 -30.61
C ASN A 9 29.28 -20.93 -30.86
N SER A 10 28.94 -21.82 -31.80
CA SER A 10 27.54 -22.18 -32.06
C SER A 10 26.85 -22.75 -30.82
N SER A 11 27.55 -23.53 -30.00
CA SER A 11 27.01 -24.09 -28.76
C SER A 11 26.81 -23.02 -27.68
N VAL A 12 27.79 -22.12 -27.50
CA VAL A 12 27.71 -20.98 -26.57
C VAL A 12 26.57 -20.04 -26.97
N SER A 13 26.52 -19.66 -28.25
CA SER A 13 25.46 -18.81 -28.82
C SER A 13 24.07 -19.45 -28.65
N SER A 14 23.93 -20.76 -28.89
CA SER A 14 22.67 -21.45 -28.66
C SER A 14 22.29 -21.51 -27.17
N SER A 15 23.25 -21.74 -26.28
CA SER A 15 23.00 -21.79 -24.83
C SER A 15 22.56 -20.45 -24.28
N LEU A 16 23.27 -19.37 -24.64
CA LEU A 16 22.92 -18.01 -24.24
C LEU A 16 21.57 -17.58 -24.80
N ASN A 17 21.27 -17.91 -26.07
CA ASN A 17 19.96 -17.62 -26.64
C ASN A 17 18.83 -18.38 -25.93
N ASN A 18 19.05 -19.65 -25.55
CA ASN A 18 18.06 -20.42 -24.79
C ASN A 18 17.84 -19.84 -23.39
N GLN A 19 18.91 -19.41 -22.71
CA GLN A 19 18.84 -18.73 -21.41
C GLN A 19 18.18 -17.36 -21.52
N GLU A 20 18.44 -16.59 -22.58
CA GLU A 20 17.76 -15.32 -22.86
C GLU A 20 16.25 -15.51 -23.04
N VAL A 21 15.84 -16.54 -23.80
CA VAL A 21 14.41 -16.89 -23.96
C VAL A 21 13.80 -17.33 -22.62
N ALA A 22 14.52 -18.11 -21.82
CA ALA A 22 14.06 -18.51 -20.48
C ALA A 22 13.92 -17.29 -19.55
N LEU A 23 14.87 -16.35 -19.59
CA LEU A 23 14.85 -15.10 -18.84
C LEU A 23 13.65 -14.23 -19.24
N LYS A 24 13.43 -14.01 -20.55
CA LYS A 24 12.26 -13.26 -21.05
C LYS A 24 10.94 -13.92 -20.66
N LYS A 25 10.89 -15.26 -20.64
CA LYS A 25 9.72 -16.02 -20.16
C LYS A 25 9.50 -15.84 -18.66
N ALA A 26 10.56 -15.90 -17.86
CA ALA A 26 10.49 -15.68 -16.42
C ALA A 26 10.08 -14.24 -16.09
N GLU A 27 10.60 -13.25 -16.82
CA GLU A 27 10.20 -11.84 -16.73
C GLU A 27 8.72 -11.65 -17.06
N SER A 28 8.24 -12.24 -18.17
CA SER A 28 6.82 -12.18 -18.55
C SER A 28 5.91 -12.83 -17.49
N GLN A 29 6.36 -13.93 -16.88
CA GLN A 29 5.62 -14.60 -15.81
C GLN A 29 5.60 -13.74 -14.53
N LEU A 30 6.73 -13.13 -14.17
CA LEU A 30 6.84 -12.20 -13.05
C LEU A 30 5.91 -10.99 -13.24
N ASP A 31 5.89 -10.41 -14.43
CA ASP A 31 4.97 -9.31 -14.75
C ASP A 31 3.51 -9.75 -14.62
N ALA A 32 3.16 -10.94 -15.12
CA ALA A 32 1.80 -11.48 -15.03
C ALA A 32 1.34 -11.72 -13.59
N THR A 33 2.20 -12.29 -12.73
CA THR A 33 1.89 -12.48 -11.30
C THR A 33 1.85 -11.15 -10.55
N LEU A 34 2.67 -10.17 -10.94
CA LEU A 34 2.62 -8.82 -10.40
C LEU A 34 1.27 -8.13 -10.67
N PHE A 35 0.76 -8.23 -11.90
CA PHE A 35 -0.58 -7.71 -12.21
C PHE A 35 -1.67 -8.45 -11.42
N SER A 36 -1.55 -9.78 -11.30
CA SER A 36 -2.52 -10.60 -10.56
C SER A 36 -2.58 -10.20 -9.09
N LEU A 37 -1.42 -9.99 -8.44
CA LEU A 37 -1.34 -9.51 -7.07
C LEU A 37 -1.93 -8.11 -6.93
N TYR A 38 -1.60 -7.18 -7.84
CA TYR A 38 -2.15 -5.82 -7.82
C TYR A 38 -3.68 -5.80 -7.82
N TYR A 39 -4.32 -6.59 -8.69
CA TYR A 39 -5.79 -6.66 -8.72
C TYR A 39 -6.36 -7.32 -7.47
N ALA A 40 -5.72 -8.36 -6.93
CA ALA A 40 -6.16 -8.99 -5.68
C ALA A 40 -6.03 -8.06 -4.46
N GLN A 41 -4.99 -7.23 -4.42
CA GLN A 41 -4.83 -6.18 -3.41
C GLN A 41 -5.92 -5.10 -3.57
N GLY A 42 -6.28 -4.74 -4.80
CA GLY A 42 -7.42 -3.87 -5.08
C GLY A 42 -8.74 -4.42 -4.58
N ASP A 43 -9.03 -5.70 -4.86
CA ASP A 43 -10.24 -6.38 -4.37
C ASP A 43 -10.26 -6.40 -2.82
N TYR A 44 -9.11 -6.68 -2.19
CA TYR A 44 -8.98 -6.66 -0.73
C TYR A 44 -9.29 -5.27 -0.14
N ILE A 45 -8.70 -4.20 -0.70
CA ILE A 45 -8.93 -2.83 -0.25
C ILE A 45 -10.41 -2.46 -0.41
N THR A 46 -11.00 -2.77 -1.57
CA THR A 46 -12.42 -2.48 -1.87
C THR A 46 -13.36 -3.13 -0.85
N ILE A 47 -13.17 -4.43 -0.58
CA ILE A 47 -14.02 -5.15 0.37
C ILE A 47 -13.83 -4.64 1.79
N TYR A 48 -12.62 -4.20 2.15
CA TYR A 48 -12.36 -3.59 3.44
C TYR A 48 -13.10 -2.25 3.60
N GLU A 49 -13.06 -1.40 2.57
CA GLU A 49 -13.81 -0.13 2.52
C GLU A 49 -15.32 -0.38 2.67
N ASP A 50 -15.87 -1.34 1.92
CA ASP A 50 -17.29 -1.73 2.02
C ASP A 50 -17.67 -2.22 3.42
N LEU A 51 -16.79 -3.01 4.06
CA LEU A 51 -16.97 -3.48 5.43
C LEU A 51 -17.01 -2.32 6.44
N GLU A 52 -16.17 -1.30 6.29
CA GLU A 52 -16.17 -0.13 7.17
C GLU A 52 -17.47 0.68 7.06
N VAL A 53 -17.95 0.88 5.83
CA VAL A 53 -19.24 1.54 5.57
C VAL A 53 -20.39 0.76 6.21
N GLU A 54 -20.43 -0.56 6.03
CA GLU A 54 -21.48 -1.40 6.61
C GLU A 54 -21.36 -1.50 8.15
N ASN A 55 -20.16 -1.47 8.73
CA ASN A 55 -19.96 -1.40 10.18
C ASN A 55 -20.49 -0.09 10.77
N SER A 56 -20.23 1.04 10.10
CA SER A 56 -20.75 2.35 10.50
C SER A 56 -22.27 2.37 10.48
N LYS A 57 -22.87 1.84 9.41
CA LYS A 57 -24.32 1.69 9.24
C LYS A 57 -24.94 0.73 10.28
N ASN A 58 -24.29 -0.39 10.57
CA ASN A 58 -24.75 -1.34 11.57
C ASN A 58 -24.73 -0.73 12.98
N THR A 59 -23.69 0.04 13.31
CA THR A 59 -23.59 0.78 14.59
C THR A 59 -24.72 1.80 14.72
N PHE A 60 -25.01 2.55 13.66
CA PHE A 60 -26.14 3.48 13.62
C PHE A 60 -27.49 2.77 13.81
N ASN A 61 -27.71 1.67 13.08
CA ASN A 61 -28.93 0.88 13.16
C ASN A 61 -29.12 0.23 14.54
N GLN A 62 -28.04 -0.23 15.19
CA GLN A 62 -28.07 -0.76 16.54
C GLN A 62 -28.54 0.30 17.54
N LYS A 63 -28.00 1.51 17.45
CA LYS A 63 -28.42 2.62 18.30
C LYS A 63 -29.89 2.95 18.09
N LEU A 64 -30.31 3.08 16.83
CA LEU A 64 -31.70 3.36 16.47
C LEU A 64 -32.65 2.27 16.98
N PHE A 65 -32.26 0.99 16.88
CA PHE A 65 -33.04 -0.13 17.41
C PHE A 65 -33.20 -0.05 18.93
N ASN A 66 -32.11 0.23 19.66
CA ASN A 66 -32.16 0.37 21.11
C ASN A 66 -33.08 1.52 21.56
N ASP A 67 -32.99 2.67 20.88
CA ASP A 67 -33.85 3.82 21.16
C ASP A 67 -35.34 3.46 20.92
N MET A 68 -35.64 2.74 19.84
CA MET A 68 -37.00 2.30 19.51
C MET A 68 -37.58 1.26 20.49
N VAL A 69 -36.75 0.42 21.11
CA VAL A 69 -37.19 -0.51 22.16
C VAL A 69 -37.70 0.28 23.36
N VAL A 70 -36.97 1.31 23.78
CA VAL A 70 -37.36 2.20 24.89
C VAL A 70 -38.68 2.91 24.57
N ASP A 71 -38.82 3.47 23.37
CA ASP A 71 -40.05 4.15 22.96
C ASP A 71 -41.27 3.21 22.92
N SER A 72 -41.08 1.95 22.50
CA SER A 72 -42.12 0.92 22.53
C SER A 72 -42.57 0.60 23.95
N ASP A 73 -41.63 0.46 24.89
CA ASP A 73 -41.94 0.20 26.30
C ASP A 73 -42.70 1.37 26.93
N ILE A 74 -42.29 2.61 26.63
CA ILE A 74 -43.00 3.82 27.06
C ILE A 74 -44.43 3.81 26.52
N SER A 75 -44.62 3.52 25.23
CA SER A 75 -45.95 3.50 24.62
C SER A 75 -46.86 2.42 25.22
N THR A 76 -46.32 1.23 25.51
CA THR A 76 -47.07 0.15 26.17
C THR A 76 -47.46 0.54 27.61
N ASN A 77 -46.58 1.23 28.34
CA ASN A 77 -46.89 1.74 29.67
C ASN A 77 -48.00 2.81 29.62
N VAL A 78 -47.96 3.73 28.65
CA VAL A 78 -49.03 4.72 28.44
C VAL A 78 -50.37 4.05 28.17
N LEU A 79 -50.42 3.04 27.29
CA LEU A 79 -51.64 2.28 27.01
C LEU A 79 -52.18 1.60 28.28
N SER A 80 -51.30 1.00 29.09
CA SER A 80 -51.67 0.38 30.37
C SER A 80 -52.28 1.40 31.34
N SER A 81 -51.62 2.56 31.53
CA SER A 81 -52.13 3.63 32.40
C SER A 81 -53.47 4.19 31.93
N VAL A 82 -53.67 4.37 30.62
CA VAL A 82 -54.94 4.84 30.07
C VAL A 82 -56.05 3.80 30.29
N ASN A 83 -55.78 2.52 30.13
CA ASN A 83 -56.75 1.45 30.40
C ASN A 83 -57.14 1.35 31.89
N GLN A 84 -56.19 1.58 32.80
CA GLN A 84 -56.48 1.71 34.23
C GLN A 84 -57.37 2.93 34.49
N GLY A 85 -57.04 4.08 33.90
CA GLY A 85 -57.85 5.29 33.98
C GLY A 85 -59.28 5.09 33.48
N LYS A 86 -59.45 4.42 32.32
CA LYS A 86 -60.75 4.02 31.77
C LYS A 86 -61.57 3.18 32.75
N THR A 87 -60.95 2.20 33.40
CA THR A 87 -61.62 1.34 34.39
C THR A 87 -62.07 2.14 35.63
N LEU A 88 -61.22 3.05 36.10
CA LEU A 88 -61.53 3.92 37.24
C LEU A 88 -62.64 4.92 36.94
N VAL A 89 -62.66 5.51 35.74
CA VAL A 89 -63.73 6.42 35.28
C VAL A 89 -65.06 5.65 35.17
N ALA A 90 -65.06 4.45 34.58
CA ALA A 90 -66.26 3.62 34.48
C ALA A 90 -66.82 3.24 35.87
N THR A 91 -65.95 2.84 36.79
CA THR A 91 -66.33 2.52 38.18
C THR A 91 -66.86 3.75 38.91
N SER A 92 -66.21 4.91 38.76
CA SER A 92 -66.64 6.17 39.37
C SER A 92 -68.00 6.62 38.83
N THR A 93 -68.22 6.48 37.52
CA THR A 93 -69.50 6.78 36.87
C THR A 93 -70.62 5.91 37.44
N SER A 94 -70.38 4.60 37.54
CA SER A 94 -71.35 3.66 38.10
C SER A 94 -71.68 3.98 39.56
N ASN A 95 -70.65 4.21 40.40
CA ASN A 95 -70.85 4.51 41.82
C ASN A 95 -71.55 5.87 42.03
N ALA A 96 -71.18 6.90 41.26
CA ALA A 96 -71.83 8.21 41.31
C ALA A 96 -73.30 8.14 40.86
N SER A 97 -73.60 7.35 39.84
CA SER A 97 -74.98 7.14 39.37
C SER A 97 -75.83 6.43 40.42
N VAL A 98 -75.31 5.39 41.09
CA VAL A 98 -76.01 4.71 42.20
C VAL A 98 -76.22 5.68 43.37
N ALA A 99 -75.21 6.43 43.77
CA ALA A 99 -75.33 7.42 44.85
C ALA A 99 -76.35 8.52 44.52
N ALA A 100 -76.37 9.02 43.28
CA ALA A 100 -77.36 10.00 42.84
C ALA A 100 -78.79 9.43 42.89
N SER A 101 -78.97 8.17 42.49
CA SER A 101 -80.26 7.46 42.60
C SER A 101 -80.71 7.31 44.07
N ASP A 102 -79.80 6.90 44.96
CA ASP A 102 -80.12 6.73 46.38
C ASP A 102 -80.46 8.07 47.06
N VAL A 103 -79.72 9.13 46.74
CA VAL A 103 -80.01 10.49 47.23
C VAL A 103 -81.36 10.97 46.70
N GLN A 104 -81.69 10.74 45.43
CA GLN A 104 -82.99 11.10 44.87
C GLN A 104 -84.14 10.35 45.58
N LEU A 105 -83.97 9.06 45.86
CA LEU A 105 -84.95 8.28 46.62
C LEU A 105 -85.15 8.84 48.03
N ALA A 106 -84.07 9.19 48.73
CA ALA A 106 -84.13 9.81 50.05
C ALA A 106 -84.79 11.19 50.01
N THR A 107 -84.43 12.04 49.05
CA THR A 107 -85.03 13.36 48.82
C THR A 107 -86.54 13.24 48.59
N ASN A 108 -86.98 12.30 47.75
CA ASN A 108 -88.41 12.07 47.51
C ASN A 108 -89.16 11.68 48.81
N ALA A 109 -88.55 10.89 49.68
CA ALA A 109 -89.12 10.53 50.98
C ALA A 109 -89.19 11.74 51.93
N ILE A 110 -88.14 12.59 51.96
CA ILE A 110 -88.10 13.82 52.76
C ILE A 110 -89.15 14.82 52.28
N VAL A 111 -89.26 15.07 50.98
CA VAL A 111 -90.26 15.98 50.40
C VAL A 111 -91.68 15.49 50.70
N LYS A 112 -91.91 14.17 50.64
CA LYS A 112 -93.20 13.58 51.05
C LYS A 112 -93.48 13.82 52.53
N LEU A 113 -92.51 13.60 53.41
CA LEU A 113 -92.66 13.88 54.84
C LEU A 113 -92.93 15.37 55.10
N ALA A 114 -92.24 16.27 54.39
CA ALA A 114 -92.50 17.71 54.47
C ALA A 114 -93.94 18.06 54.08
N SER A 115 -94.47 17.44 53.04
CA SER A 115 -95.87 17.57 52.63
C SER A 115 -96.85 17.05 53.71
N ASP A 116 -96.55 15.89 54.32
CA ASP A 116 -97.37 15.32 55.38
C ASP A 116 -97.37 16.22 56.64
N ILE A 117 -96.20 16.77 57.03
CA ILE A 117 -96.07 17.74 58.13
C ILE A 117 -96.81 19.04 57.83
N GLY A 118 -96.72 19.56 56.60
CA GLY A 118 -97.49 20.72 56.19
C GLY A 118 -99.01 20.49 56.28
N SER A 119 -99.46 19.26 55.97
CA SER A 119 -100.87 18.86 56.14
C SER A 119 -101.27 18.81 57.62
N ILE A 120 -100.41 18.26 58.49
CA ILE A 120 -100.61 18.25 59.95
C ILE A 120 -100.72 19.68 60.48
N PHE A 121 -99.80 20.57 60.10
CA PHE A 121 -99.85 21.98 60.52
C PHE A 121 -101.17 22.65 60.10
N ASN A 122 -101.63 22.45 58.86
CA ASN A 122 -102.91 22.98 58.39
C ASN A 122 -104.10 22.48 59.24
N ILE A 123 -104.07 21.21 59.67
CA ILE A 123 -105.10 20.64 60.56
C ILE A 123 -105.02 21.27 61.96
N VAL A 124 -103.82 21.37 62.55
CA VAL A 124 -103.61 21.94 63.89
C VAL A 124 -103.97 23.43 63.94
N SER A 125 -103.57 24.19 62.92
CA SER A 125 -103.91 25.61 62.74
C SER A 125 -105.41 25.85 62.70
N ALA A 126 -106.17 24.94 62.07
CA ALA A 126 -107.64 25.01 62.04
C ALA A 126 -108.32 24.56 63.34
N ALA A 127 -107.70 23.65 64.09
CA ALA A 127 -108.31 23.01 65.27
C ALA A 127 -107.97 23.69 66.61
N ASP A 128 -106.74 24.20 66.78
CA ASP A 128 -106.20 24.63 68.08
C ASP A 128 -105.21 25.81 67.92
N TYR A 129 -105.69 26.90 67.33
CA TYR A 129 -104.89 28.09 67.03
C TYR A 129 -104.35 28.79 68.29
N GLY A 130 -103.05 29.12 68.30
CA GLY A 130 -102.39 29.88 69.38
C GLY A 130 -101.98 29.05 70.60
N SER A 131 -102.08 27.72 70.54
CA SER A 131 -101.58 26.83 71.59
C SER A 131 -100.08 26.52 71.42
N GLU A 132 -99.48 25.87 72.42
CA GLU A 132 -98.11 25.37 72.32
C GLU A 132 -97.97 24.33 71.18
N LEU A 133 -99.01 23.52 70.92
CA LEU A 133 -99.02 22.55 69.83
C LEU A 133 -99.05 23.22 68.45
N TYR A 134 -99.73 24.37 68.33
CA TYR A 134 -99.68 25.19 67.12
C TYR A 134 -98.24 25.66 66.83
N GLN A 135 -97.57 26.24 67.83
CA GLN A 135 -96.21 26.77 67.65
C GLN A 135 -95.21 25.66 67.30
N GLN A 136 -95.30 24.51 67.99
CA GLN A 136 -94.44 23.36 67.68
C GLN A 136 -94.69 22.79 66.28
N SER A 137 -95.92 22.84 65.78
CA SER A 137 -96.28 22.39 64.42
C SER A 137 -95.81 23.38 63.34
N GLU A 138 -95.85 24.68 63.63
CA GLU A 138 -95.31 25.75 62.77
C GLU A 138 -93.79 25.61 62.64
N ASP A 139 -93.08 25.46 63.76
CA ASP A 139 -91.62 25.27 63.78
C ASP A 139 -91.22 23.99 63.04
N ALA A 140 -91.97 22.89 63.24
CA ALA A 140 -91.74 21.64 62.52
C ALA A 140 -91.95 21.78 61.00
N GLN A 141 -92.97 22.54 60.56
CA GLN A 141 -93.20 22.81 59.15
C GLN A 141 -92.06 23.61 58.52
N ILE A 142 -91.60 24.68 59.20
CA ILE A 142 -90.51 25.53 58.70
C ILE A 142 -89.21 24.72 58.57
N LEU A 143 -88.81 24.01 59.63
CA LEU A 143 -87.59 23.19 59.63
C LEU A 143 -87.64 22.07 58.59
N MET A 144 -88.81 21.43 58.42
CA MET A 144 -88.97 20.38 57.42
C MET A 144 -89.01 20.94 55.99
N GLY A 145 -89.54 22.15 55.79
CA GLY A 145 -89.48 22.87 54.52
C GLY A 145 -88.05 23.21 54.10
N GLU A 146 -87.23 23.71 55.03
CA GLU A 146 -85.80 23.95 54.79
C GLU A 146 -85.04 22.65 54.50
N THR A 147 -85.34 21.58 55.25
CA THR A 147 -84.74 20.26 55.05
C THR A 147 -85.09 19.69 53.67
N ALA A 148 -86.33 19.83 53.22
CA ALA A 148 -86.77 19.39 51.89
C ALA A 148 -86.07 20.19 50.78
N TYR A 149 -85.96 21.51 50.92
CA TYR A 149 -85.24 22.35 49.95
C TYR A 149 -83.77 21.95 49.84
N LEU A 150 -83.07 21.76 50.97
CA LEU A 150 -81.68 21.30 50.98
C LEU A 150 -81.54 19.90 50.36
N ALA A 151 -82.50 19.01 50.57
CA ALA A 151 -82.51 17.67 49.97
C ALA A 151 -82.70 17.73 48.44
N GLU A 152 -83.52 18.64 47.91
CA GLU A 152 -83.66 18.87 46.46
C GLU A 152 -82.38 19.42 45.84
N VAL A 153 -81.77 20.43 46.46
CA VAL A 153 -80.49 21.00 46.01
C VAL A 153 -79.40 19.92 46.01
N LEU A 154 -79.31 19.12 47.08
CA LEU A 154 -78.35 18.02 47.15
C LEU A 154 -78.59 16.98 46.05
N SER A 155 -79.85 16.63 45.76
CA SER A 155 -80.19 15.72 44.67
C SER A 155 -79.81 16.26 43.29
N GLN A 156 -79.91 17.57 43.07
CA GLN A 156 -79.46 18.20 41.82
C GLN A 156 -77.94 18.14 41.70
N ILE A 157 -77.21 18.50 42.76
CA ILE A 157 -75.74 18.46 42.78
C ILE A 157 -75.22 17.04 42.51
N THR A 158 -75.86 16.00 43.06
CA THR A 158 -75.43 14.61 42.83
C THR A 158 -75.71 14.15 41.40
N MET A 159 -76.82 14.58 40.79
CA MET A 159 -77.10 14.33 39.36
C MET A 159 -76.09 15.04 38.46
N ASP A 160 -75.79 16.31 38.71
CA ASP A 160 -74.80 17.08 37.96
C ASP A 160 -73.40 16.49 38.09
N THR A 161 -73.03 16.04 39.30
CA THR A 161 -71.76 15.35 39.55
C THR A 161 -71.66 14.04 38.75
N SER A 162 -72.73 13.25 38.71
CA SER A 162 -72.79 12.02 37.91
C SER A 162 -72.67 12.30 36.41
N ALA A 163 -73.29 13.38 35.92
CA ALA A 163 -73.20 13.79 34.52
C ALA A 163 -71.78 14.25 34.15
N ALA A 164 -71.16 15.09 34.99
CA ALA A 164 -69.79 15.58 34.78
C ALA A 164 -68.75 14.46 34.76
N ILE A 165 -68.90 13.43 35.61
CA ILE A 165 -68.02 12.24 35.59
C ILE A 165 -68.20 11.44 34.30
N SER A 166 -69.42 11.37 33.77
CA SER A 166 -69.75 10.64 32.54
C SER A 166 -69.22 11.32 31.27
N GLU A 167 -68.93 12.63 31.32
CA GLU A 167 -68.37 13.39 30.20
C GLU A 167 -66.89 13.06 29.94
N VAL A 168 -66.20 12.41 30.88
CA VAL A 168 -64.78 12.04 30.73
C VAL A 168 -64.61 11.00 29.63
N SER A 169 -64.07 11.40 28.48
CA SER A 169 -63.89 10.58 27.26
C SER A 169 -62.73 9.57 27.35
N ALA A 170 -62.66 8.77 28.42
CA ALA A 170 -61.58 7.80 28.65
C ALA A 170 -61.49 6.72 27.55
N GLU A 171 -62.62 6.40 26.90
CA GLU A 171 -62.68 5.46 25.77
C GLU A 171 -61.91 5.96 24.54
N GLU A 172 -62.10 7.23 24.18
CA GLU A 172 -61.43 7.83 23.03
C GLU A 172 -59.92 7.94 23.29
N LEU A 173 -59.53 8.27 24.52
CA LEU A 173 -58.13 8.30 24.92
C LEU A 173 -57.49 6.91 24.83
N ALA A 174 -58.19 5.85 25.25
CA ALA A 174 -57.74 4.46 25.11
C ALA A 174 -57.52 4.06 23.66
N THR A 175 -58.47 4.41 22.78
CA THR A 175 -58.38 4.13 21.34
C THR A 175 -57.17 4.84 20.70
N LYS A 176 -56.92 6.11 21.06
CA LYS A 176 -55.76 6.86 20.57
C LYS A 176 -54.43 6.30 21.09
N ALA A 177 -54.37 5.88 22.36
CA ALA A 177 -53.20 5.25 22.94
C ALA A 177 -52.90 3.89 22.26
N GLU A 178 -53.93 3.09 21.97
CA GLU A 178 -53.79 1.81 21.26
C GLU A 178 -53.26 2.01 19.83
N ALA A 179 -53.78 3.01 19.11
CA ALA A 179 -53.30 3.35 17.78
C ALA A 179 -51.82 3.80 17.80
N SER A 180 -51.43 4.63 18.78
CA SER A 180 -50.04 5.08 18.96
C SER A 180 -49.10 3.91 19.26
N ASP A 181 -49.47 3.04 20.21
CA ASP A 181 -48.70 1.83 20.56
C ASP A 181 -48.53 0.90 19.36
N THR A 182 -49.58 0.72 18.57
CA THR A 182 -49.52 -0.05 17.33
C THR A 182 -48.55 0.56 16.31
N MET A 183 -48.52 1.88 16.15
CA MET A 183 -47.59 2.56 15.23
C MET A 183 -46.13 2.46 15.69
N VAL A 184 -45.86 2.66 16.98
CA VAL A 184 -44.51 2.54 17.54
C VAL A 184 -43.99 1.10 17.40
N LYS A 185 -44.82 0.09 17.67
CA LYS A 185 -44.46 -1.32 17.48
C LYS A 185 -44.19 -1.67 16.02
N LYS A 186 -44.92 -1.07 15.07
CA LYS A 186 -44.62 -1.22 13.64
C LYS A 186 -43.26 -0.62 13.28
N LEU A 187 -42.94 0.57 13.79
CA LEU A 187 -41.63 1.20 13.56
C LEU A 187 -40.49 0.38 14.17
N LEU A 188 -40.66 -0.16 15.38
CA LEU A 188 -39.71 -1.07 16.02
C LEU A 188 -39.45 -2.31 15.14
N ALA A 189 -40.49 -2.90 14.56
CA ALA A 189 -40.35 -4.06 13.67
C ALA A 189 -39.52 -3.73 12.41
N VAL A 190 -39.73 -2.56 11.80
CA VAL A 190 -38.95 -2.10 10.65
C VAL A 190 -37.49 -1.86 11.04
N THR A 191 -37.24 -1.13 12.13
CA THR A 191 -35.88 -0.86 12.61
C THR A 191 -35.14 -2.14 12.98
N LYS A 192 -35.82 -3.11 13.60
CA LYS A 192 -35.25 -4.44 13.86
C LYS A 192 -34.83 -5.14 12.58
N SER A 193 -35.69 -5.14 11.56
CA SER A 193 -35.40 -5.76 10.27
C SER A 193 -34.19 -5.10 9.57
N GLU A 194 -34.06 -3.78 9.64
CA GLU A 194 -32.91 -3.06 9.06
C GLU A 194 -31.61 -3.34 9.83
N PHE A 195 -31.67 -3.45 11.16
CA PHE A 195 -30.54 -3.85 11.99
C PHE A 195 -30.08 -5.29 11.69
N GLU A 196 -31.01 -6.25 11.62
CA GLU A 196 -30.69 -7.64 11.27
C GLU A 196 -30.09 -7.74 9.85
N LYS A 197 -30.61 -6.94 8.90
CA LYS A 197 -30.07 -6.85 7.54
C LYS A 197 -28.65 -6.29 7.52
N SER A 198 -28.37 -5.19 8.22
CA SER A 198 -27.01 -4.63 8.30
C SER A 198 -26.04 -5.59 9.00
N ALA A 199 -26.47 -6.26 10.07
CA ALA A 199 -25.65 -7.25 10.76
C ALA A 199 -25.29 -8.44 9.87
N ASN A 200 -26.24 -8.93 9.07
CA ASN A 200 -25.99 -10.00 8.10
C ASN A 200 -25.05 -9.54 6.96
N GLN A 201 -25.17 -8.28 6.52
CA GLN A 201 -24.26 -7.72 5.53
C GLN A 201 -22.82 -7.62 6.07
N VAL A 202 -22.64 -7.16 7.31
CA VAL A 202 -21.32 -7.13 7.97
C VAL A 202 -20.69 -8.53 8.04
N ASN A 203 -21.48 -9.56 8.37
CA ASN A 203 -20.98 -10.94 8.36
C ASN A 203 -20.59 -11.39 6.94
N THR A 204 -21.39 -11.04 5.94
CA THR A 204 -21.10 -11.35 4.53
C THR A 204 -19.81 -10.68 4.07
N GLU A 205 -19.60 -9.40 4.39
CA GLU A 205 -18.37 -8.70 4.02
C GLU A 205 -17.15 -9.19 4.79
N ASN A 206 -17.29 -9.60 6.05
CA ASN A 206 -16.19 -10.27 6.76
C ASN A 206 -15.79 -11.60 6.07
N ASP A 207 -16.76 -12.39 5.61
CA ASP A 207 -16.49 -13.63 4.86
C ASP A 207 -15.82 -13.33 3.50
N ASN A 208 -16.25 -12.25 2.83
CA ASN A 208 -15.65 -11.79 1.58
C ASN A 208 -14.20 -11.31 1.81
N LEU A 209 -13.96 -10.57 2.89
CA LEU A 209 -12.63 -10.07 3.26
C LEU A 209 -11.67 -11.24 3.54
N ALA A 210 -12.13 -12.27 4.25
CA ALA A 210 -11.33 -13.47 4.49
C ALA A 210 -10.95 -14.20 3.19
N LYS A 211 -11.88 -14.28 2.23
CA LYS A 211 -11.60 -14.86 0.90
C LYS A 211 -10.62 -14.01 0.09
N ALA A 212 -10.81 -12.69 0.08
CA ALA A 212 -9.92 -11.76 -0.60
C ALA A 212 -8.50 -11.81 -0.02
N SER A 213 -8.38 -11.82 1.31
CA SER A 213 -7.10 -11.96 2.01
C SER A 213 -6.40 -13.29 1.68
N THR A 214 -7.14 -14.41 1.66
CA THR A 214 -6.57 -15.72 1.28
C THR A 214 -6.06 -15.72 -0.17
N ASN A 215 -6.81 -15.09 -1.08
CA ASN A 215 -6.42 -14.98 -2.48
C ASN A 215 -5.20 -14.06 -2.67
N GLU A 216 -5.15 -12.93 -1.95
CA GLU A 216 -4.00 -12.01 -1.94
C GLU A 216 -2.74 -12.73 -1.47
N LYS A 217 -2.79 -13.43 -0.32
CA LYS A 217 -1.65 -14.19 0.21
C LYS A 217 -1.19 -15.32 -0.69
N LYS A 218 -2.10 -15.96 -1.41
CA LYS A 218 -1.74 -16.95 -2.42
C LYS A 218 -0.95 -16.32 -3.57
N LEU A 219 -1.43 -15.19 -4.09
CA LEU A 219 -0.79 -14.49 -5.20
C LEU A 219 0.52 -13.80 -4.80
N GLU A 220 0.65 -13.40 -3.54
CA GLU A 220 1.90 -12.93 -2.94
C GLU A 220 2.97 -14.03 -3.03
N GLY A 221 2.65 -15.25 -2.57
CA GLY A 221 3.56 -16.40 -2.69
C GLY A 221 3.89 -16.76 -4.15
N GLU A 222 2.91 -16.71 -5.06
CA GLU A 222 3.15 -16.95 -6.50
C GLU A 222 4.08 -15.87 -7.12
N LEU A 223 4.02 -14.63 -6.64
CA LEU A 223 4.89 -13.54 -7.07
C LEU A 223 6.32 -13.76 -6.56
N GLU A 224 6.48 -14.11 -5.28
CA GLU A 224 7.78 -14.45 -4.70
C GLU A 224 8.45 -15.61 -5.45
N ASP A 225 7.73 -16.69 -5.72
CA ASP A 225 8.23 -17.83 -6.50
C ASP A 225 8.65 -17.41 -7.92
N SER A 226 7.83 -16.58 -8.57
CA SER A 226 8.14 -16.06 -9.92
C SER A 226 9.38 -15.17 -9.91
N LYS A 227 9.56 -14.38 -8.84
CA LYS A 227 10.71 -13.50 -8.65
C LYS A 227 12.00 -14.31 -8.44
N VAL A 228 11.97 -15.32 -7.58
CA VAL A 228 13.10 -16.25 -7.38
C VAL A 228 13.48 -16.92 -8.70
N ASN A 229 12.51 -17.37 -9.49
CA ASN A 229 12.78 -17.98 -10.79
C ASN A 229 13.39 -16.98 -11.81
N PHE A 230 12.93 -15.73 -11.81
CA PHE A 230 13.50 -14.66 -12.62
C PHE A 230 14.95 -14.37 -12.22
N ASP A 231 15.23 -14.20 -10.92
CA ASP A 231 16.58 -13.91 -10.42
C ASP A 231 17.55 -15.07 -10.66
N ALA A 232 17.10 -16.32 -10.46
CA ALA A 232 17.88 -17.51 -10.79
C ALA A 232 18.20 -17.58 -12.30
N SER A 233 17.22 -17.28 -13.16
CA SER A 233 17.42 -17.24 -14.63
C SER A 233 18.38 -16.13 -15.04
N LYS A 234 18.29 -14.96 -14.39
CA LYS A 234 19.14 -13.80 -14.63
C LYS A 234 20.59 -14.09 -14.22
N GLU A 235 20.82 -14.69 -13.05
CA GLU A 235 22.16 -15.05 -12.60
C GLU A 235 22.75 -16.19 -13.44
N ALA A 236 21.95 -17.19 -13.84
CA ALA A 236 22.39 -18.24 -14.76
C ALA A 236 22.85 -17.68 -16.11
N TYR A 237 22.10 -16.72 -16.67
CA TYR A 237 22.48 -16.02 -17.89
C TYR A 237 23.80 -15.24 -17.69
N LYS A 238 23.89 -14.45 -16.62
CA LYS A 238 25.07 -13.65 -16.29
C LYS A 238 26.33 -14.51 -16.09
N LEU A 239 26.23 -15.61 -15.34
CA LEU A 239 27.34 -16.54 -15.12
C LEU A 239 27.80 -17.18 -16.44
N THR A 240 26.87 -17.59 -17.29
CA THR A 240 27.18 -18.17 -18.60
C THR A 240 27.85 -17.13 -19.50
N ASN A 241 27.36 -15.89 -19.48
CA ASN A 241 27.93 -14.79 -20.23
C ASN A 241 29.35 -14.43 -19.75
N ASP A 242 29.56 -14.38 -18.44
CA ASP A 242 30.87 -14.14 -17.81
C ASP A 242 31.89 -15.22 -18.21
N LYS A 243 31.51 -16.50 -18.04
CA LYS A 243 32.44 -17.62 -18.28
C LYS A 243 32.70 -17.92 -19.75
N LEU A 244 31.74 -17.70 -20.64
CA LEU A 244 31.81 -18.21 -22.02
C LEU A 244 31.73 -17.13 -23.10
N ASN A 245 31.37 -15.89 -22.76
CA ASN A 245 31.14 -14.81 -23.73
C ASN A 245 31.77 -13.47 -23.34
N LEU A 246 32.95 -13.53 -22.72
CA LEU A 246 33.73 -12.35 -22.32
C LEU A 246 32.95 -11.37 -21.44
N ASP A 247 31.95 -11.81 -20.68
CA ASP A 247 31.03 -10.94 -19.93
C ASP A 247 30.52 -9.74 -20.76
N LEU A 248 30.24 -9.96 -22.05
CA LEU A 248 29.85 -8.89 -22.95
C LEU A 248 28.47 -8.36 -22.54
N THR A 249 28.42 -7.09 -22.19
CA THR A 249 27.25 -6.42 -21.64
C THR A 249 27.03 -5.07 -22.29
N VAL A 250 25.75 -4.75 -22.54
CA VAL A 250 25.33 -3.44 -23.05
C VAL A 250 24.37 -2.81 -22.05
N LYS A 251 24.66 -1.57 -21.65
CA LYS A 251 23.78 -0.77 -20.80
C LYS A 251 23.29 0.45 -21.58
N PRO A 252 22.07 0.42 -22.15
CA PRO A 252 21.51 1.57 -22.83
C PRO A 252 21.23 2.70 -21.84
N LYS A 253 21.47 3.94 -22.25
CA LYS A 253 21.16 5.16 -21.48
C LYS A 253 20.06 5.91 -22.22
N ASN A 254 18.82 5.50 -21.93
CA ASN A 254 17.59 6.02 -22.52
C ASN A 254 17.21 7.38 -21.92
N LYS A 255 18.06 8.39 -22.15
CA LYS A 255 17.90 9.78 -21.73
C LYS A 255 18.11 10.71 -22.93
N LYS A 256 17.98 12.03 -22.72
CA LYS A 256 18.09 13.06 -23.78
C LYS A 256 19.32 12.94 -24.71
N ASN A 257 20.42 12.35 -24.22
CA ASN A 257 21.59 12.03 -25.03
C ASN A 257 21.64 10.51 -25.21
N LEU A 258 21.05 10.00 -26.30
CA LEU A 258 20.98 8.56 -26.56
C LEU A 258 22.40 8.02 -26.74
N GLN A 259 22.80 7.19 -25.79
CA GLN A 259 24.10 6.54 -25.78
C GLN A 259 23.95 5.19 -25.10
N TYR A 260 24.85 4.27 -25.38
CA TYR A 260 24.91 2.98 -24.69
C TYR A 260 26.36 2.68 -24.29
N LYS A 261 26.52 2.07 -23.12
CA LYS A 261 27.81 1.64 -22.63
C LYS A 261 28.00 0.17 -22.99
N VAL A 262 29.07 -0.13 -23.70
CA VAL A 262 29.51 -1.52 -23.97
C VAL A 262 30.63 -1.85 -23.02
N SER A 263 30.56 -3.01 -22.36
CA SER A 263 31.63 -3.54 -21.50
C SER A 263 31.85 -5.02 -21.73
N PHE A 264 33.10 -5.45 -21.66
CA PHE A 264 33.49 -6.87 -21.75
C PHE A 264 34.84 -7.12 -21.07
N THR A 265 35.05 -8.35 -20.65
CA THR A 265 36.29 -8.89 -20.10
C THR A 265 37.30 -9.16 -21.22
N PRO A 266 38.56 -8.69 -21.12
CA PRO A 266 39.58 -9.00 -22.10
C PRO A 266 39.81 -10.51 -22.21
N TYR A 267 39.94 -11.02 -23.44
CA TYR A 267 40.31 -12.40 -23.73
C TYR A 267 41.57 -12.82 -22.98
N LYS A 268 41.44 -13.86 -22.15
CA LYS A 268 42.54 -14.48 -21.41
C LYS A 268 42.90 -15.79 -22.11
N SER A 269 44.19 -15.97 -22.40
CA SER A 269 44.67 -17.25 -22.95
C SER A 269 44.49 -18.36 -21.91
N PRO A 270 43.96 -19.53 -22.29
CA PRO A 270 43.93 -20.69 -21.41
C PRO A 270 45.32 -21.32 -21.20
N PHE A 271 46.30 -20.95 -22.03
CA PHE A 271 47.68 -21.40 -21.95
C PHE A 271 48.55 -20.36 -21.24
N GLN A 272 49.50 -20.81 -20.42
CA GLN A 272 50.51 -19.95 -19.80
C GLN A 272 51.34 -19.26 -20.89
N ILE A 273 51.19 -17.95 -21.02
CA ILE A 273 51.97 -17.13 -21.95
C ILE A 273 53.12 -16.52 -21.17
N SER A 274 54.36 -16.78 -21.58
CA SER A 274 55.54 -16.04 -21.13
C SER A 274 55.90 -14.96 -22.16
N GLU A 275 56.56 -13.89 -21.71
CA GLU A 275 57.10 -12.85 -22.60
C GLU A 275 58.09 -13.44 -23.64
N ASP A 276 58.71 -14.58 -23.33
CA ASP A 276 59.58 -15.32 -24.26
C ASP A 276 58.85 -15.89 -25.49
N ASN A 277 57.54 -16.16 -25.38
CA ASN A 277 56.72 -16.79 -26.42
C ASN A 277 55.78 -15.81 -27.15
N LEU A 278 55.51 -14.64 -26.57
CA LEU A 278 54.73 -13.56 -27.19
C LEU A 278 55.33 -12.19 -26.84
N PRO A 279 55.80 -11.40 -27.83
CA PRO A 279 56.47 -10.11 -27.58
C PRO A 279 55.64 -9.06 -26.85
N SER A 280 54.30 -9.20 -26.85
CA SER A 280 53.35 -8.29 -26.19
C SER A 280 52.85 -8.79 -24.84
N GLY A 281 53.19 -10.03 -24.44
CA GLY A 281 52.61 -10.70 -23.26
C GLY A 281 51.09 -10.94 -23.33
N TYR A 282 50.44 -10.66 -24.48
CA TYR A 282 48.98 -10.66 -24.61
C TYR A 282 48.54 -11.16 -26.00
N PRO A 283 47.53 -12.06 -26.09
CA PRO A 283 47.23 -12.81 -27.31
C PRO A 283 46.41 -12.06 -28.37
N VAL A 284 45.85 -10.88 -28.05
CA VAL A 284 44.96 -10.13 -28.95
C VAL A 284 45.62 -8.84 -29.42
N ASP A 285 45.60 -8.58 -30.72
CA ASP A 285 46.12 -7.35 -31.34
C ASP A 285 45.10 -6.21 -31.30
N SER A 286 43.82 -6.50 -31.60
CA SER A 286 42.73 -5.52 -31.54
C SER A 286 41.36 -6.18 -31.33
N TYR A 287 40.40 -5.41 -30.80
CA TYR A 287 38.98 -5.78 -30.78
C TYR A 287 38.18 -4.95 -31.77
N ASN A 288 37.24 -5.58 -32.48
CA ASN A 288 36.26 -4.91 -33.32
C ASN A 288 34.86 -5.10 -32.73
N ILE A 289 34.15 -4.01 -32.49
CA ILE A 289 32.78 -4.02 -31.98
C ILE A 289 31.83 -3.78 -33.15
N PHE A 290 30.82 -4.64 -33.29
CA PHE A 290 29.79 -4.56 -34.33
C PHE A 290 28.41 -4.39 -33.71
N LEU A 291 27.58 -3.57 -34.35
CA LEU A 291 26.17 -3.42 -34.03
C LEU A 291 25.32 -4.14 -35.08
N VAL A 292 24.51 -5.09 -34.66
CA VAL A 292 23.70 -5.93 -35.56
C VAL A 292 22.23 -5.81 -35.19
N LYS A 293 21.34 -5.69 -36.18
CA LYS A 293 19.88 -5.78 -35.97
C LYS A 293 19.52 -7.15 -35.36
N GLU A 294 18.61 -7.21 -34.38
CA GLU A 294 18.19 -8.49 -33.74
C GLU A 294 17.74 -9.54 -34.77
N SER A 295 17.06 -9.11 -35.84
CA SER A 295 16.59 -9.99 -36.93
C SER A 295 17.72 -10.72 -37.67
N LYS A 296 18.95 -10.17 -37.64
CA LYS A 296 20.15 -10.74 -38.28
C LYS A 296 21.10 -11.41 -37.29
N LYS A 297 20.75 -11.47 -36.01
CA LYS A 297 21.55 -12.09 -34.93
C LYS A 297 22.01 -13.51 -35.26
N LYS A 298 21.13 -14.32 -35.85
CA LYS A 298 21.42 -15.74 -36.18
C LYS A 298 22.28 -15.93 -37.43
N THR A 299 22.36 -14.92 -38.30
CA THR A 299 23.05 -15.00 -39.59
C THR A 299 24.43 -14.33 -39.58
N PHE A 300 24.73 -13.53 -38.55
CA PHE A 300 26.02 -12.86 -38.43
C PHE A 300 27.11 -13.88 -38.06
N SER A 301 28.17 -13.93 -38.85
CA SER A 301 29.26 -14.89 -38.72
C SER A 301 30.62 -14.21 -38.81
N ILE A 302 31.68 -14.95 -38.47
CA ILE A 302 33.05 -14.44 -38.50
C ILE A 302 33.46 -13.95 -39.89
N SER A 303 33.09 -14.67 -40.95
CA SER A 303 33.37 -14.25 -42.33
C SER A 303 32.63 -12.97 -42.71
N GLY A 304 31.43 -12.74 -42.15
CA GLY A 304 30.70 -11.48 -42.29
C GLY A 304 31.42 -10.33 -41.60
N ALA A 305 31.91 -10.55 -40.37
CA ALA A 305 32.68 -9.56 -39.62
C ALA A 305 34.01 -9.19 -40.31
N GLU A 306 34.78 -10.18 -40.78
CA GLU A 306 36.01 -9.98 -41.56
C GLU A 306 35.75 -9.23 -42.88
N GLY A 307 34.64 -9.53 -43.55
CA GLY A 307 34.19 -8.85 -44.76
C GLY A 307 33.85 -7.37 -44.54
N ILE A 308 33.42 -6.99 -43.35
CA ILE A 308 33.17 -5.59 -42.98
C ILE A 308 34.48 -4.88 -42.63
N VAL A 309 35.34 -5.51 -41.84
CA VAL A 309 36.64 -4.94 -41.44
C VAL A 309 37.56 -4.71 -42.64
N SER A 310 37.55 -5.61 -43.62
CA SER A 310 38.38 -5.50 -44.84
C SER A 310 37.99 -4.35 -45.78
N LYS A 311 36.78 -3.80 -45.65
CA LYS A 311 36.31 -2.64 -46.43
C LYS A 311 36.79 -1.29 -45.87
N GLU A 312 37.35 -1.27 -44.65
CA GLU A 312 37.79 -0.06 -43.94
C GLU A 312 36.72 1.06 -43.87
N GLU A 313 35.43 0.69 -43.86
CA GLU A 313 34.35 1.64 -43.68
C GLU A 313 34.26 2.04 -42.21
N ASN A 314 34.86 3.19 -41.88
CA ASN A 314 35.12 3.70 -40.52
C ASN A 314 33.88 3.91 -39.61
N LYS A 315 32.66 3.63 -40.08
CA LYS A 315 31.41 3.78 -39.30
C LYS A 315 30.67 2.48 -39.01
N ASN A 316 31.06 1.33 -39.57
CA ASN A 316 30.32 0.07 -39.39
C ASN A 316 30.89 -0.81 -38.27
N TYR A 317 32.03 -0.42 -37.69
CA TYR A 317 32.65 -1.09 -36.56
C TYR A 317 33.55 -0.11 -35.78
N ILE A 318 33.78 -0.39 -34.50
CA ILE A 318 34.77 0.33 -33.68
C ILE A 318 35.98 -0.56 -33.47
N ASN A 319 37.16 -0.10 -33.91
CA ASN A 319 38.44 -0.79 -33.70
C ASN A 319 39.14 -0.28 -32.44
N ILE A 320 39.46 -1.19 -31.52
CA ILE A 320 40.21 -0.93 -30.29
C ILE A 320 41.56 -1.63 -30.42
N LYS A 321 42.63 -0.88 -30.68
CA LYS A 321 44.00 -1.44 -30.77
C LYS A 321 44.59 -1.67 -29.38
N ILE A 322 45.24 -2.82 -29.16
CA ILE A 322 45.74 -3.22 -27.83
C ILE A 322 47.27 -3.36 -27.74
N LYS A 323 48.01 -3.29 -28.85
CA LYS A 323 49.48 -3.39 -28.82
C LYS A 323 50.10 -2.37 -27.84
N GLY A 324 50.67 -2.88 -26.73
CA GLY A 324 51.44 -2.11 -25.73
C GLY A 324 50.71 -1.64 -24.46
N ARG A 325 49.49 -2.14 -24.15
CA ARG A 325 48.70 -1.92 -22.89
C ARG A 325 48.95 -0.58 -22.16
N SER A 326 48.56 0.51 -22.79
CA SER A 326 47.82 1.64 -22.19
C SER A 326 47.54 2.64 -23.31
N THR A 327 46.44 2.43 -24.03
CA THR A 327 45.87 3.48 -24.86
C THR A 327 44.40 3.62 -24.47
N ASN A 328 44.10 4.65 -23.67
CA ASN A 328 42.75 5.17 -23.68
C ASN A 328 42.53 5.72 -25.08
N THR A 329 41.62 5.10 -25.82
CA THR A 329 41.07 5.77 -27.01
C THR A 329 40.05 6.80 -26.51
N ASP A 330 39.69 7.79 -27.32
CA ASP A 330 38.78 8.87 -26.92
C ASP A 330 37.39 8.37 -26.45
N SER A 331 37.05 7.09 -26.66
CA SER A 331 35.74 6.49 -26.37
C SER A 331 35.78 5.21 -25.51
N PHE A 332 36.92 4.54 -25.37
CA PHE A 332 37.06 3.27 -24.62
C PHE A 332 38.27 3.26 -23.69
N THR A 333 38.03 2.82 -22.45
CA THR A 333 39.02 2.56 -21.41
C THR A 333 39.40 1.07 -21.44
N VAL A 334 40.70 0.78 -21.56
CA VAL A 334 41.24 -0.58 -21.56
C VAL A 334 41.89 -0.87 -20.20
N GLY A 335 41.16 -1.55 -19.32
CA GLY A 335 41.67 -2.03 -18.03
C GLY A 335 42.17 -3.48 -18.10
N GLU A 336 42.87 -3.92 -17.05
CA GLU A 336 43.40 -5.31 -16.97
C GLU A 336 42.30 -6.37 -16.96
N ASN A 337 41.15 -6.05 -16.35
CA ASN A 337 40.02 -6.97 -16.17
C ASN A 337 38.76 -6.57 -16.92
N GLN A 338 38.69 -5.36 -17.49
CA GLN A 338 37.51 -4.88 -18.20
C GLN A 338 37.89 -3.85 -19.26
N ILE A 339 37.29 -3.97 -20.45
CA ILE A 339 37.27 -2.95 -21.49
C ILE A 339 35.87 -2.36 -21.50
N SER A 340 35.76 -1.04 -21.43
CA SER A 340 34.45 -0.39 -21.49
C SER A 340 34.49 0.96 -22.18
N GLY A 341 33.42 1.30 -22.88
CA GLY A 341 33.30 2.56 -23.60
C GLY A 341 31.85 2.94 -23.84
N THR A 342 31.64 4.22 -24.15
CA THR A 342 30.31 4.76 -24.44
C THR A 342 30.23 5.08 -25.92
N ILE A 343 29.22 4.54 -26.59
CA ILE A 343 28.93 4.78 -28.00
C ILE A 343 27.68 5.67 -28.07
N LYS A 344 27.76 6.79 -28.79
CA LYS A 344 26.58 7.64 -29.03
C LYS A 344 25.80 7.12 -30.23
N TYR A 345 24.53 7.51 -30.30
CA TYR A 345 23.61 7.16 -31.37
C TYR A 345 24.17 7.36 -32.80
N ASP A 346 24.92 8.44 -33.04
CA ASP A 346 25.45 8.78 -34.38
C ASP A 346 26.86 8.20 -34.68
N ASP A 347 27.47 7.50 -33.71
CA ASP A 347 28.88 7.09 -33.78
C ASP A 347 29.08 5.75 -34.50
N LEU A 348 28.07 4.87 -34.54
CA LEU A 348 28.16 3.51 -35.10
C LEU A 348 26.91 3.17 -35.92
N ASN A 349 27.10 2.86 -37.20
CA ASN A 349 26.08 2.29 -38.07
C ASN A 349 25.93 0.79 -37.81
N ASP A 350 24.80 0.23 -38.20
CA ASP A 350 24.64 -1.21 -38.18
C ASP A 350 25.48 -1.91 -39.25
N THR A 351 25.54 -3.24 -39.19
CA THR A 351 26.33 -4.04 -40.13
C THR A 351 25.85 -4.00 -41.59
N ASP A 352 24.67 -3.44 -41.87
CA ASP A 352 24.19 -3.19 -43.23
C ASP A 352 24.61 -1.80 -43.76
N GLY A 353 25.16 -0.95 -42.90
CA GLY A 353 25.52 0.44 -43.19
C GLY A 353 24.39 1.42 -42.90
N ASP A 354 23.25 0.97 -42.36
CA ASP A 354 22.14 1.85 -41.97
C ASP A 354 22.44 2.52 -40.62
N VAL A 355 21.92 3.73 -40.43
CA VAL A 355 21.98 4.41 -39.13
C VAL A 355 21.10 3.67 -38.13
N LEU A 356 21.54 3.60 -36.87
CA LEU A 356 20.76 3.03 -35.77
C LEU A 356 19.37 3.68 -35.72
N GLN A 357 18.30 2.88 -35.68
CA GLN A 357 16.93 3.36 -35.56
C GLN A 357 16.45 3.27 -34.11
N ILE A 358 15.96 4.38 -33.57
CA ILE A 358 15.42 4.45 -32.20
C ILE A 358 14.21 3.52 -32.11
N GLY A 359 14.08 2.77 -31.01
CA GLY A 359 12.98 1.84 -30.76
C GLY A 359 13.11 0.45 -31.39
N ASN A 360 14.11 0.21 -32.24
CA ASN A 360 14.40 -1.12 -32.76
C ASN A 360 15.37 -1.88 -31.84
N ASP A 361 15.28 -3.21 -31.87
CA ASP A 361 16.14 -4.11 -31.09
C ASP A 361 17.45 -4.41 -31.84
N TYR A 362 18.56 -4.24 -31.13
CA TYR A 362 19.92 -4.49 -31.62
C TYR A 362 20.70 -5.38 -30.65
N VAL A 363 21.74 -6.00 -31.18
CA VAL A 363 22.74 -6.77 -30.41
C VAL A 363 24.15 -6.36 -30.80
N VAL A 364 25.07 -6.52 -29.85
CA VAL A 364 26.48 -6.25 -30.07
C VAL A 364 27.26 -7.56 -30.19
N PHE A 365 28.23 -7.57 -31.10
CA PHE A 365 29.25 -8.61 -31.20
C PHE A 365 30.63 -8.00 -31.00
N VAL A 366 31.53 -8.75 -30.38
CA VAL A 366 32.94 -8.39 -30.25
C VAL A 366 33.79 -9.45 -30.93
N MET A 367 34.60 -9.02 -31.91
CA MET A 367 35.60 -9.87 -32.55
C MET A 367 36.98 -9.54 -32.00
N ALA A 368 37.66 -10.54 -31.43
CA ALA A 368 39.04 -10.45 -31.00
C ALA A 368 39.96 -10.90 -32.13
N VAL A 369 40.75 -9.98 -32.67
CA VAL A 369 41.77 -10.29 -33.68
C VAL A 369 43.01 -10.78 -32.95
N LEU A 370 43.28 -12.08 -33.03
CA LEU A 370 44.40 -12.72 -32.37
C LEU A 370 45.72 -12.38 -33.07
N SER A 371 46.79 -12.20 -32.31
CA SER A 371 48.10 -11.90 -32.89
C SER A 371 48.61 -13.07 -33.72
N THR A 372 49.38 -12.78 -34.77
CA THR A 372 49.91 -13.82 -35.67
C THR A 372 50.83 -14.79 -34.92
N GLU A 373 51.55 -14.30 -33.92
CA GLU A 373 52.40 -15.08 -33.03
C GLU A 373 51.57 -16.04 -32.18
N TYR A 374 50.46 -15.58 -31.60
CA TYR A 374 49.55 -16.44 -30.82
C TYR A 374 48.88 -17.49 -31.70
N LYS A 375 48.37 -17.10 -32.87
CA LYS A 375 47.74 -18.01 -33.85
C LYS A 375 48.69 -19.16 -34.24
N LYS A 376 49.98 -18.85 -34.46
CA LYS A 376 51.04 -19.85 -34.71
C LYS A 376 51.29 -20.76 -33.49
N LEU A 377 51.29 -20.21 -32.28
CA LEU A 377 51.50 -20.95 -31.04
C LEU A 377 50.42 -22.02 -30.82
N ILE A 378 49.15 -21.66 -31.02
CA ILE A 378 48.01 -22.57 -30.83
C ILE A 378 47.65 -23.37 -32.09
N ASN A 379 48.39 -23.16 -33.19
CA ASN A 379 48.13 -23.74 -34.52
C ASN A 379 46.67 -23.54 -34.99
N ASN A 380 46.12 -22.35 -34.74
CA ASN A 380 44.77 -21.96 -35.14
C ASN A 380 44.80 -20.53 -35.66
N PHE A 381 44.41 -20.35 -36.92
CA PHE A 381 44.48 -19.07 -37.61
C PHE A 381 43.16 -18.29 -37.59
N GLU A 382 42.10 -18.87 -37.04
CA GLU A 382 40.80 -18.20 -36.89
C GLU A 382 40.85 -17.16 -35.77
N ASP A 383 40.15 -16.05 -35.98
CA ASP A 383 39.88 -15.08 -34.93
C ASP A 383 38.72 -15.54 -34.03
N TYR A 384 38.52 -14.87 -32.91
CA TYR A 384 37.42 -15.18 -32.00
C TYR A 384 36.29 -14.17 -32.18
N LEU A 385 35.08 -14.66 -32.45
CA LEU A 385 33.86 -13.86 -32.43
C LEU A 385 33.06 -14.23 -31.17
N SER A 386 32.61 -13.24 -30.41
CA SER A 386 31.72 -13.45 -29.27
C SER A 386 30.35 -13.98 -29.72
N ALA A 387 29.60 -14.57 -28.80
CA ALA A 387 28.16 -14.69 -28.96
C ALA A 387 27.51 -13.29 -28.87
N PRO A 388 26.30 -13.10 -29.44
CA PRO A 388 25.60 -11.83 -29.34
C PRO A 388 25.29 -11.46 -27.89
N THR A 389 25.19 -10.17 -27.61
CA THR A 389 24.60 -9.69 -26.36
C THR A 389 23.11 -9.97 -26.28
N ALA A 390 22.53 -9.79 -25.08
CA ALA A 390 21.10 -9.61 -24.95
C ALA A 390 20.63 -8.45 -25.83
N SER A 391 19.45 -8.60 -26.43
CA SER A 391 18.83 -7.55 -27.24
C SER A 391 18.62 -6.29 -26.41
N PHE A 392 18.94 -5.12 -26.98
CA PHE A 392 18.67 -3.83 -26.35
C PHE A 392 18.11 -2.85 -27.39
N SER A 393 17.35 -1.87 -26.91
CA SER A 393 16.82 -0.78 -27.71
C SER A 393 17.12 0.56 -27.07
N LEU A 394 17.37 1.56 -27.93
CA LEU A 394 17.51 2.96 -27.51
C LEU A 394 16.15 3.63 -27.62
N THR A 395 15.70 4.24 -26.52
CA THR A 395 14.41 4.93 -26.47
C THR A 395 14.53 6.26 -25.74
N ASN A 396 13.63 7.19 -26.05
CA ASN A 396 13.51 8.47 -25.38
C ASN A 396 12.61 8.33 -24.14
N GLN A 397 13.04 8.82 -22.98
CA GLN A 397 12.18 8.84 -21.80
C GLN A 397 11.22 10.05 -21.83
N LEU A 398 9.93 9.80 -21.66
CA LEU A 398 8.91 10.87 -21.55
C LEU A 398 9.08 11.69 -20.27
N VAL A 399 8.59 12.94 -20.30
CA VAL A 399 8.71 13.88 -19.16
C VAL A 399 7.43 13.85 -18.32
N VAL A 400 7.62 13.65 -17.02
CA VAL A 400 6.59 13.70 -15.96
C VAL A 400 6.79 14.91 -15.05
N PRO A 401 5.74 15.40 -14.38
CA PRO A 401 5.87 16.52 -13.45
C PRO A 401 6.69 16.12 -12.23
N GLN A 402 7.47 17.06 -11.72
CA GLN A 402 8.19 16.92 -10.45
C GLN A 402 7.23 17.10 -9.28
N ILE A 403 7.61 16.61 -8.09
CA ILE A 403 6.79 16.60 -6.87
C ILE A 403 6.20 17.99 -6.55
N ASN A 404 7.01 19.05 -6.68
CA ASN A 404 6.59 20.43 -6.39
C ASN A 404 5.67 21.06 -7.45
N GLN A 405 5.46 20.37 -8.57
CA GLN A 405 4.59 20.82 -9.65
C GLN A 405 3.19 20.22 -9.54
N ILE A 406 2.97 19.17 -8.74
CA ILE A 406 1.66 18.54 -8.54
C ILE A 406 0.96 19.23 -7.37
N LYS A 407 -0.20 19.84 -7.61
CA LYS A 407 -0.96 20.59 -6.59
C LYS A 407 -2.44 20.26 -6.63
N ILE A 408 -3.06 20.17 -5.45
CA ILE A 408 -4.52 20.08 -5.30
C ILE A 408 -5.04 21.43 -4.81
N THR A 409 -5.94 22.05 -5.56
CA THR A 409 -6.59 23.31 -5.21
C THR A 409 -8.07 23.08 -4.91
N ASN A 410 -8.59 23.75 -3.88
CA ASN A 410 -10.02 23.73 -3.58
C ASN A 410 -10.68 24.90 -4.32
N LEU A 411 -11.58 24.60 -5.24
CA LEU A 411 -12.41 25.59 -5.93
C LEU A 411 -13.55 25.98 -4.97
N SER A 412 -13.36 27.02 -4.16
CA SER A 412 -14.50 27.63 -3.48
C SER A 412 -15.38 28.26 -4.55
N SER A 413 -16.65 27.85 -4.65
CA SER A 413 -17.64 28.54 -5.48
C SER A 413 -17.55 30.03 -5.20
N LYS A 414 -17.12 30.79 -6.22
CA LYS A 414 -16.99 32.24 -6.21
C LYS A 414 -18.26 32.81 -5.55
N LYS A 415 -18.06 33.51 -4.44
CA LYS A 415 -19.09 34.20 -3.65
C LYS A 415 -20.11 34.82 -4.61
N LEU A 416 -21.25 34.15 -4.83
CA LEU A 416 -22.44 34.77 -5.37
C LEU A 416 -22.94 35.65 -4.22
N GLU A 417 -22.32 36.81 -4.05
CA GLU A 417 -22.98 37.91 -3.37
C GLU A 417 -24.22 38.19 -4.21
N LEU A 418 -25.35 37.58 -3.83
CA LEU A 418 -26.63 38.17 -4.15
C LEU A 418 -26.55 39.61 -3.66
N SER A 419 -26.41 40.55 -4.59
CA SER A 419 -26.60 41.97 -4.34
C SER A 419 -28.07 42.20 -3.98
N LEU A 420 -28.45 41.86 -2.75
CA LEU A 420 -29.68 42.33 -2.12
C LEU A 420 -29.61 43.84 -1.80
N ALA A 421 -28.45 44.48 -2.01
CA ALA A 421 -28.22 45.87 -1.67
C ALA A 421 -28.60 46.89 -2.76
N ASP A 422 -28.93 46.48 -4.00
CA ASP A 422 -29.22 47.43 -5.10
C ASP A 422 -30.70 47.61 -5.45
N LYS A 423 -31.63 47.11 -4.62
CA LYS A 423 -33.09 47.35 -4.81
C LYS A 423 -33.83 47.79 -3.54
N ILE A 424 -33.16 48.53 -2.65
CA ILE A 424 -33.83 49.33 -1.62
C ILE A 424 -33.52 50.81 -1.86
N VAL A 425 -33.88 51.29 -3.04
CA VAL A 425 -34.06 52.72 -3.31
C VAL A 425 -35.31 52.84 -4.17
N HIS A 426 -36.47 52.69 -3.54
CA HIS A 426 -37.74 53.39 -3.80
C HIS A 426 -38.84 52.65 -3.04
N GLY A 427 -39.38 53.32 -2.02
CA GLY A 427 -40.29 52.76 -1.04
C GLY A 427 -41.69 52.52 -1.59
N ASP A 428 -41.90 51.37 -2.21
CA ASP A 428 -43.23 50.80 -2.46
C ASP A 428 -43.48 49.57 -1.58
N SER A 429 -44.73 49.40 -1.19
CA SER A 429 -45.20 48.48 -0.15
C SER A 429 -45.02 46.99 -0.49
N ILE A 430 -44.64 46.23 0.54
CA ILE A 430 -44.51 44.77 0.53
C ILE A 430 -45.90 44.16 0.65
N SER A 431 -46.55 43.85 -0.48
CA SER A 431 -47.75 42.98 -0.44
C SER A 431 -47.91 41.98 -1.59
N ASP A 432 -47.10 42.00 -2.65
CA ASP A 432 -47.31 41.06 -3.78
C ASP A 432 -45.98 40.49 -4.33
N VAL A 433 -45.20 39.82 -3.48
CA VAL A 433 -44.12 38.95 -3.94
C VAL A 433 -44.56 37.50 -3.75
N ASP A 434 -44.96 36.88 -4.86
CA ASP A 434 -45.23 35.46 -4.97
C ASP A 434 -43.93 34.66 -4.79
N PHE A 435 -43.85 33.90 -3.69
CA PHE A 435 -42.71 33.02 -3.34
C PHE A 435 -42.90 31.58 -3.83
N THR A 436 -43.77 31.29 -4.80
CA THR A 436 -44.07 29.92 -5.22
C THR A 436 -43.22 29.36 -6.38
N GLY A 437 -42.08 29.98 -6.72
CA GLY A 437 -41.31 29.61 -7.92
C GLY A 437 -39.83 29.24 -7.78
N ALA A 438 -39.13 29.61 -6.71
CA ALA A 438 -37.68 29.44 -6.63
C ALA A 438 -37.27 28.56 -5.43
N LYS A 439 -36.96 27.29 -5.69
CA LYS A 439 -36.17 26.48 -4.76
C LYS A 439 -34.77 27.10 -4.65
N PRO A 440 -34.31 27.58 -3.48
CA PRO A 440 -32.91 27.95 -3.32
C PRO A 440 -32.11 26.66 -3.20
N SER A 441 -31.59 26.13 -4.31
CA SER A 441 -30.57 25.07 -4.28
C SER A 441 -29.20 25.71 -4.02
N ASN A 442 -29.00 26.28 -2.85
CA ASN A 442 -27.68 26.72 -2.42
C ASN A 442 -26.95 25.54 -1.74
N ASN A 443 -26.70 24.49 -2.51
CA ASN A 443 -25.71 23.48 -2.15
C ASN A 443 -24.36 24.01 -2.65
N ILE A 444 -23.49 24.44 -1.75
CA ILE A 444 -22.11 24.78 -2.08
C ILE A 444 -21.35 23.45 -2.20
N SER A 445 -21.16 22.95 -3.43
CA SER A 445 -20.18 21.90 -3.67
C SER A 445 -18.77 22.52 -3.58
N VAL A 446 -17.93 21.97 -2.71
CA VAL A 446 -16.50 22.27 -2.75
C VAL A 446 -15.91 21.32 -3.79
N GLU A 447 -15.65 21.82 -4.99
CA GLU A 447 -14.96 21.04 -6.02
C GLU A 447 -13.44 21.12 -5.79
N GLN A 448 -12.73 20.00 -5.90
CA GLN A 448 -11.27 19.97 -5.86
C GLN A 448 -10.72 19.83 -7.28
N GLN A 449 -9.53 20.36 -7.52
CA GLN A 449 -8.88 20.29 -8.83
C GLN A 449 -7.40 19.91 -8.64
N LEU A 450 -6.95 18.94 -9.42
CA LEU A 450 -5.53 18.63 -9.58
C LEU A 450 -4.95 19.51 -10.68
N GLU A 451 -3.82 20.16 -10.40
CA GLU A 451 -3.08 21.02 -11.32
C GLU A 451 -1.61 20.62 -11.37
N PHE A 452 -1.03 20.55 -12.57
CA PHE A 452 0.40 20.33 -12.74
C PHE A 452 0.97 20.95 -14.01
N ASP A 453 2.22 21.42 -13.93
CA ASP A 453 2.94 22.05 -15.05
C ASP A 453 4.01 21.12 -15.62
N ILE A 454 4.03 20.97 -16.94
CA ILE A 454 5.08 20.21 -17.64
C ILE A 454 5.61 21.01 -18.82
N LYS A 455 6.91 21.31 -18.78
CA LYS A 455 7.65 21.83 -19.93
C LYS A 455 8.28 20.67 -20.66
N GLN A 456 7.58 20.15 -21.67
CA GLN A 456 8.14 19.10 -22.52
C GLN A 456 9.37 19.64 -23.25
N SER A 457 10.49 18.93 -23.15
CA SER A 457 11.74 19.34 -23.79
C SER A 457 11.58 19.17 -25.31
N SER A 458 11.75 20.24 -26.09
CA SER A 458 11.70 20.22 -27.56
C SER A 458 12.86 19.47 -28.24
N ASN A 459 13.70 18.76 -27.49
CA ASN A 459 15.00 18.25 -27.94
C ASN A 459 15.06 16.72 -27.89
N PHE A 460 13.97 16.01 -28.21
CA PHE A 460 14.04 14.56 -28.41
C PHE A 460 14.79 14.25 -29.71
N GLN A 461 15.70 13.28 -29.68
CA GLN A 461 16.26 12.71 -30.90
C GLN A 461 15.20 11.77 -31.49
N LEU A 462 14.78 12.01 -32.73
CA LEU A 462 13.72 11.25 -33.40
C LEU A 462 14.23 10.64 -34.70
N ASN A 463 13.64 9.52 -35.11
CA ASN A 463 13.87 8.97 -36.45
C ASN A 463 13.38 9.97 -37.52
N GLU A 464 14.06 9.99 -38.68
CA GLU A 464 13.73 10.89 -39.80
C GLU A 464 12.24 10.80 -40.18
N GLY A 465 11.56 11.96 -40.26
CA GLY A 465 10.14 12.06 -40.63
C GLY A 465 9.18 12.23 -39.45
N THR A 466 9.61 11.99 -38.21
CA THR A 466 8.75 12.16 -37.02
C THR A 466 8.67 13.64 -36.61
N LYS A 467 7.51 14.29 -36.78
CA LYS A 467 7.27 15.67 -36.35
C LYS A 467 6.11 15.69 -35.36
N ASN A 468 6.38 16.13 -34.12
CA ASN A 468 5.50 16.20 -32.95
C ASN A 468 5.28 14.87 -32.21
N VAL A 469 5.67 14.88 -30.93
CA VAL A 469 5.41 13.82 -29.96
C VAL A 469 4.16 14.22 -29.18
N GLU A 470 3.07 13.49 -29.39
CA GLU A 470 1.85 13.67 -28.61
C GLU A 470 1.92 12.78 -27.37
N THR A 471 2.03 13.42 -26.20
CA THR A 471 2.07 12.72 -24.91
C THR A 471 0.69 12.81 -24.29
N GLU A 472 0.11 11.67 -23.98
CA GLU A 472 -1.08 11.55 -23.14
C GLU A 472 -0.63 11.46 -21.68
N TYR A 473 -1.30 12.21 -20.81
CA TYR A 473 -1.10 12.15 -19.38
C TYR A 473 -2.31 11.49 -18.74
N ARG A 474 -2.08 10.54 -17.83
CA ARG A 474 -3.13 9.87 -17.06
C ARG A 474 -2.94 10.21 -15.59
N CYS A 475 -3.98 10.75 -14.97
CA CYS A 475 -3.98 11.08 -13.55
C CYS A 475 -4.69 9.99 -12.77
N MET A 476 -3.99 9.38 -11.81
CA MET A 476 -4.51 8.32 -10.94
C MET A 476 -4.50 8.82 -9.50
N PHE A 477 -5.41 8.31 -8.69
CA PHE A 477 -5.48 8.59 -7.26
C PHE A 477 -5.29 7.29 -6.50
N LEU A 478 -4.20 7.19 -5.73
CA LEU A 478 -3.86 5.98 -4.96
C LEU A 478 -4.35 6.16 -3.53
N PRO A 479 -5.11 5.23 -2.93
CA PRO A 479 -5.49 5.32 -1.54
C PRO A 479 -4.24 5.29 -0.63
N ASP A 480 -4.16 6.22 0.33
CA ASP A 480 -3.09 6.31 1.34
C ASP A 480 -3.67 6.13 2.74
N ASN A 481 -4.62 5.19 2.89
CA ASN A 481 -5.18 4.85 4.17
C ASN A 481 -4.40 3.71 4.81
N SER A 482 -3.62 4.06 5.84
CA SER A 482 -2.68 3.12 6.47
C SER A 482 -3.32 1.96 7.23
N GLU A 483 -4.65 1.97 7.42
CA GLU A 483 -5.35 0.83 8.03
C GLU A 483 -5.65 -0.27 7.00
N PHE A 484 -5.99 0.09 5.76
CA PHE A 484 -6.37 -0.88 4.72
C PHE A 484 -5.17 -1.53 4.04
N ILE A 485 -4.09 -0.75 3.88
CA ILE A 485 -2.89 -1.17 3.11
C ILE A 485 -1.83 -1.85 4.00
N LYS A 486 -2.12 -2.07 5.29
CA LYS A 486 -1.12 -2.59 6.24
C LYS A 486 -0.86 -4.07 6.00
N GLY A 487 0.39 -4.41 5.68
CA GLY A 487 0.84 -5.80 5.50
C GLY A 487 0.57 -6.37 4.12
N LEU A 488 0.24 -5.51 3.15
CA LEU A 488 0.26 -5.85 1.72
C LEU A 488 1.67 -5.66 1.18
N LEU A 489 2.11 -6.57 0.30
CA LEU A 489 3.44 -6.51 -0.30
C LEU A 489 3.54 -5.35 -1.29
N THR A 490 4.56 -4.51 -1.11
CA THR A 490 4.89 -3.38 -2.01
C THR A 490 5.97 -3.71 -3.02
N SER A 491 6.05 -2.94 -4.11
CA SER A 491 7.14 -3.05 -5.12
C SER A 491 8.53 -2.87 -4.48
N GLN A 492 8.62 -2.03 -3.44
CA GLN A 492 9.85 -1.72 -2.74
C GLN A 492 10.26 -2.86 -1.82
N GLU A 493 9.32 -3.45 -1.09
CA GLU A 493 9.56 -4.64 -0.28
C GLU A 493 9.97 -5.84 -1.15
N LEU A 494 9.33 -6.06 -2.29
CA LEU A 494 9.74 -7.12 -3.22
C LEU A 494 11.19 -6.93 -3.71
N ASN A 495 11.58 -5.70 -4.04
CA ASN A 495 12.96 -5.40 -4.42
C ASN A 495 13.93 -5.53 -3.25
N TYR A 496 13.52 -5.09 -2.06
CA TYR A 496 14.29 -5.22 -0.84
C TYR A 496 14.54 -6.69 -0.50
N LEU A 497 13.51 -7.55 -0.57
CA LEU A 497 13.62 -9.00 -0.40
C LEU A 497 14.60 -9.59 -1.42
N ALA A 498 14.56 -9.15 -2.68
CA ALA A 498 15.50 -9.61 -3.70
C ALA A 498 16.95 -9.21 -3.40
N THR A 499 17.20 -7.95 -3.02
CA THR A 499 18.55 -7.50 -2.61
C THR A 499 19.01 -8.12 -1.29
N SER A 500 18.09 -8.32 -0.34
CA SER A 500 18.39 -9.01 0.91
C SER A 500 18.77 -10.46 0.64
N VAL A 501 18.14 -11.15 -0.32
CA VAL A 501 18.52 -12.52 -0.69
C VAL A 501 19.87 -12.59 -1.41
N GLU A 502 20.22 -11.59 -2.24
CA GLU A 502 21.56 -11.49 -2.85
C GLU A 502 22.65 -11.23 -1.78
N ASP A 503 22.40 -10.30 -0.85
CA ASP A 503 23.33 -9.96 0.22
C ASP A 503 23.39 -11.07 1.28
N ASP A 504 22.27 -11.63 1.71
CA ASP A 504 22.18 -12.75 2.65
C ASP A 504 22.78 -14.03 2.04
N GLY A 505 22.71 -14.22 0.73
CA GLY A 505 23.38 -15.32 0.03
C GLY A 505 24.91 -15.19 0.10
N SER A 506 25.44 -13.97 -0.09
CA SER A 506 26.87 -13.69 0.04
C SER A 506 27.35 -13.78 1.50
N ILE A 507 26.59 -13.22 2.44
CA ILE A 507 26.85 -13.25 3.88
C ILE A 507 26.72 -14.69 4.39
N ALA A 508 25.74 -15.47 3.95
CA ALA A 508 25.60 -16.87 4.36
C ALA A 508 26.73 -17.75 3.82
N LEU A 509 27.26 -17.45 2.63
CA LEU A 509 28.43 -18.13 2.09
C LEU A 509 29.68 -17.78 2.89
N GLU A 510 29.92 -16.50 3.17
CA GLU A 510 31.05 -16.02 3.98
C GLU A 510 30.99 -16.58 5.42
N LEU A 511 29.80 -16.56 6.04
CA LEU A 511 29.54 -17.15 7.35
C LEU A 511 29.79 -18.66 7.37
N SER A 512 29.45 -19.36 6.29
CA SER A 512 29.71 -20.81 6.14
C SER A 512 31.21 -21.09 6.06
N GLU A 513 31.96 -20.29 5.32
CA GLU A 513 33.42 -20.38 5.23
C GLU A 513 34.09 -20.07 6.58
N LEU A 514 33.62 -19.04 7.29
CA LEU A 514 34.10 -18.69 8.62
C LEU A 514 33.81 -19.79 9.66
N LYS A 515 32.62 -20.37 9.65
CA LYS A 515 32.25 -21.50 10.53
C LYS A 515 33.11 -22.74 10.24
N LEU A 516 33.37 -23.04 8.96
CA LEU A 516 34.29 -24.12 8.59
C LEU A 516 35.71 -23.86 9.09
N ARG A 517 36.18 -22.60 9.00
CA ARG A 517 37.48 -22.19 9.53
C ARG A 517 37.56 -22.30 11.05
N GLU A 518 36.50 -21.94 11.78
CA GLU A 518 36.38 -22.11 13.23
C GLU A 518 36.52 -23.58 13.63
N VAL A 519 35.80 -24.49 12.95
CA VAL A 519 35.87 -25.93 13.18
C VAL A 519 37.30 -26.45 12.98
N ASN A 520 37.96 -26.04 11.89
CA ASN A 520 39.33 -26.46 11.60
C ASN A 520 40.34 -25.96 12.65
N LEU A 521 40.24 -24.70 13.06
CA LEU A 521 41.09 -24.11 14.10
C LEU A 521 40.87 -24.79 15.46
N THR A 522 39.61 -25.05 15.82
CA THR A 522 39.25 -25.77 17.05
C THR A 522 39.83 -27.18 17.05
N ALA A 523 39.70 -27.92 15.95
CA ALA A 523 40.26 -29.26 15.83
C ALA A 523 41.79 -29.28 15.93
N ASN A 524 42.47 -28.27 15.38
CA ASN A 524 43.93 -28.14 15.48
C ASN A 524 44.37 -27.79 16.91
N LEU A 525 43.64 -26.90 17.58
CA LEU A 525 43.90 -26.53 18.97
C LEU A 525 43.67 -27.74 19.90
N GLU A 526 42.59 -28.49 19.71
CA GLU A 526 42.34 -29.74 20.46
C GLU A 526 43.42 -30.80 20.24
N LYS A 527 43.92 -30.99 19.01
CA LYS A 527 45.01 -31.94 18.74
C LYS A 527 46.26 -31.55 19.52
N LEU A 528 46.55 -30.25 19.56
CA LEU A 528 47.70 -29.71 20.27
C LEU A 528 47.54 -29.81 21.79
N GLU A 529 46.33 -29.59 22.32
CA GLU A 529 46.01 -29.84 23.73
C GLU A 529 46.11 -31.32 24.09
N LYS A 530 45.54 -32.22 23.26
CA LYS A 530 45.57 -33.68 23.46
C LYS A 530 46.99 -34.24 23.44
N ALA A 531 47.88 -33.68 22.62
CA ALA A 531 49.31 -34.04 22.60
C ALA A 531 50.01 -33.75 23.94
N HIS A 532 49.42 -32.90 24.79
CA HIS A 532 49.97 -32.47 26.07
C HIS A 532 49.03 -32.70 27.27
N ASP A 533 47.97 -33.49 27.12
CA ASP A 533 46.90 -33.66 28.13
C ASP A 533 47.37 -34.34 29.43
N ASN A 534 48.56 -34.97 29.39
CA ASN A 534 49.18 -35.61 30.55
C ASN A 534 49.85 -34.62 31.52
N ASP A 535 49.99 -33.33 31.19
CA ASP A 535 50.53 -32.30 32.10
C ASP A 535 49.43 -31.30 32.54
N PRO A 536 48.98 -31.35 33.80
CA PRO A 536 47.90 -30.49 34.30
C PRO A 536 48.24 -29.00 34.33
N ASP A 537 49.52 -28.61 34.38
CA ASP A 537 49.91 -27.20 34.36
C ASP A 537 49.86 -26.63 32.94
N VAL A 538 50.19 -27.45 31.95
CA VAL A 538 50.07 -27.10 30.52
C VAL A 538 48.59 -26.91 30.16
N LYS A 539 47.72 -27.80 30.64
CA LYS A 539 46.27 -27.67 30.47
C LYS A 539 45.72 -26.38 31.08
N LYS A 540 46.13 -26.05 32.32
CA LYS A 540 45.76 -24.76 32.95
C LYS A 540 46.28 -23.55 32.17
N TRP A 541 47.44 -23.68 31.56
CA TRP A 541 48.02 -22.64 30.72
C TRP A 541 47.21 -22.41 29.45
N PHE A 542 46.82 -23.46 28.72
CA PHE A 542 45.95 -23.33 27.53
C PHE A 542 44.64 -22.60 27.86
N VAL A 543 43.97 -23.00 28.95
CA VAL A 543 42.75 -22.33 29.42
C VAL A 543 43.01 -20.85 29.75
N SER A 544 44.16 -20.53 30.35
CA SER A 544 44.54 -19.14 30.63
C SER A 544 44.79 -18.33 29.36
N VAL A 545 45.37 -18.93 28.32
CA VAL A 545 45.60 -18.28 27.02
C VAL A 545 44.26 -18.01 26.34
N GLN A 546 43.40 -19.02 26.21
CA GLN A 546 42.07 -18.89 25.60
C GLN A 546 41.23 -17.81 26.30
N LYS A 547 41.18 -17.83 27.63
CA LYS A 547 40.43 -16.83 28.41
C LYS A 547 40.95 -15.42 28.17
N SER A 548 42.27 -15.25 28.13
CA SER A 548 42.85 -13.93 27.87
C SER A 548 42.57 -13.45 26.46
N VAL A 549 42.85 -14.29 25.46
CA VAL A 549 42.63 -14.00 24.04
C VAL A 549 41.16 -13.64 23.76
N SER A 550 40.21 -14.33 24.38
CA SER A 550 38.77 -14.04 24.25
C SER A 550 38.39 -12.64 24.78
N SER A 551 39.11 -12.14 25.80
CA SER A 551 38.82 -10.85 26.46
C SER A 551 39.44 -9.62 25.79
N LYS A 552 40.35 -9.81 24.84
CA LYS A 552 41.11 -8.71 24.20
C LYS A 552 40.33 -8.07 23.04
N THR A 553 40.62 -6.81 22.68
CA THR A 553 39.99 -6.15 21.52
C THR A 553 40.57 -6.67 20.20
N LEU A 554 39.87 -6.47 19.09
CA LEU A 554 40.28 -6.94 17.77
C LEU A 554 41.65 -6.35 17.35
N GLU A 555 41.83 -5.04 17.57
CA GLU A 555 43.10 -4.33 17.35
C GLU A 555 44.26 -4.95 18.15
N THR A 556 44.04 -5.24 19.44
CA THR A 556 45.08 -5.84 20.28
C THR A 556 45.39 -7.28 19.89
N LEU A 557 44.43 -8.02 19.34
CA LEU A 557 44.64 -9.39 18.85
C LEU A 557 45.47 -9.40 17.57
N VAL A 558 45.17 -8.53 16.60
CA VAL A 558 45.95 -8.39 15.37
C VAL A 558 47.39 -8.00 15.69
N GLU A 559 47.59 -7.00 16.55
CA GLU A 559 48.94 -6.56 16.96
C GLU A 559 49.70 -7.68 17.70
N THR A 560 49.00 -8.46 18.53
CA THR A 560 49.62 -9.59 19.26
C THR A 560 49.95 -10.75 18.33
N LYS A 561 49.14 -11.01 17.30
CA LYS A 561 49.41 -12.02 16.27
C LYS A 561 50.68 -11.67 15.48
N THR A 562 50.78 -10.43 14.98
CA THR A 562 51.98 -9.98 14.23
C THR A 562 53.26 -10.11 15.06
N LEU A 563 53.17 -9.84 16.37
CA LEU A 563 54.30 -10.04 17.29
C LEU A 563 54.65 -11.52 17.48
N ALA A 564 53.65 -12.40 17.59
CA ALA A 564 53.85 -13.84 17.74
C ALA A 564 54.45 -14.48 16.47
N GLU A 565 54.05 -14.03 15.29
CA GLU A 565 54.62 -14.44 14.00
C GLU A 565 56.07 -14.00 13.81
N GLY A 566 56.51 -12.94 14.54
CA GLY A 566 57.90 -12.49 14.58
C GLY A 566 58.87 -13.43 15.33
N GLY A 567 58.39 -14.58 15.82
CA GLY A 567 59.21 -15.66 16.36
C GLY A 567 59.52 -15.58 17.85
N GLU A 568 60.37 -16.50 18.33
CA GLU A 568 60.61 -16.77 19.76
C GLU A 568 61.14 -15.57 20.55
N ALA A 569 61.88 -14.65 19.90
CA ALA A 569 62.38 -13.43 20.52
C ALA A 569 61.27 -12.54 21.11
N ASN A 570 60.05 -12.66 20.57
CA ASN A 570 58.90 -11.86 20.98
C ASN A 570 58.00 -12.54 22.02
N LEU A 571 58.25 -13.81 22.38
CA LEU A 571 57.36 -14.59 23.25
C LEU A 571 57.11 -13.91 24.61
N SER A 572 58.13 -13.28 25.20
CA SER A 572 57.98 -12.56 26.48
C SER A 572 57.07 -11.33 26.38
N THR A 573 57.09 -10.65 25.23
CA THR A 573 56.25 -9.49 24.93
C THR A 573 54.81 -9.93 24.65
N VAL A 574 54.63 -11.01 23.87
CA VAL A 574 53.34 -11.63 23.58
C VAL A 574 52.64 -12.09 24.86
N LEU A 575 53.35 -12.82 25.73
CA LEU A 575 52.81 -13.27 27.02
C LEU A 575 52.43 -12.12 27.96
N LYS A 576 53.19 -11.02 27.97
CA LYS A 576 52.83 -9.80 28.74
C LYS A 576 51.56 -9.16 28.20
N LYS A 577 51.43 -9.02 26.87
CA LYS A 577 50.22 -8.45 26.24
C LYS A 577 48.97 -9.29 26.50
N LEU A 578 49.11 -10.61 26.48
CA LEU A 578 48.07 -11.56 26.86
C LEU A 578 47.94 -11.72 28.38
N THR A 579 48.82 -11.14 29.20
CA THR A 579 48.73 -11.26 30.67
C THR A 579 48.77 -12.75 31.13
N VAL A 580 49.50 -13.60 30.39
CA VAL A 580 49.64 -15.04 30.66
C VAL A 580 51.02 -15.32 31.24
N LYS A 581 51.10 -16.20 32.24
CA LYS A 581 52.39 -16.62 32.83
C LYS A 581 53.16 -17.53 31.85
N ASN A 582 54.48 -17.33 31.79
CA ASN A 582 55.36 -18.18 30.99
C ASN A 582 55.55 -19.56 31.66
N ILE A 583 55.46 -20.64 30.89
CA ILE A 583 55.70 -22.01 31.34
C ILE A 583 56.85 -22.70 30.58
N SER A 584 57.77 -21.93 30.00
CA SER A 584 58.92 -22.38 29.17
C SER A 584 59.80 -23.50 29.75
N ALA A 585 59.66 -23.84 31.04
CA ALA A 585 60.30 -25.01 31.64
C ALA A 585 59.65 -26.36 31.21
N LYS A 586 58.46 -26.33 30.60
CA LYS A 586 57.65 -27.52 30.29
C LYS A 586 57.33 -27.70 28.80
N LEU A 587 57.32 -26.63 28.02
CA LEU A 587 57.08 -26.64 26.57
C LEU A 587 58.16 -25.85 25.84
N SER A 588 58.43 -26.23 24.58
CA SER A 588 59.26 -25.41 23.69
C SER A 588 58.57 -24.09 23.36
N ALA A 589 59.37 -23.03 23.16
CA ALA A 589 58.86 -21.72 22.78
C ALA A 589 58.06 -21.76 21.47
N THR A 590 58.42 -22.66 20.56
CA THR A 590 57.71 -22.91 19.30
C THR A 590 56.27 -23.39 19.52
N ILE A 591 56.03 -24.38 20.39
CA ILE A 591 54.68 -24.90 20.67
C ILE A 591 53.84 -23.86 21.42
N LEU A 592 54.47 -23.07 22.29
CA LEU A 592 53.80 -21.97 22.99
C LEU A 592 53.34 -20.88 22.01
N LEU A 593 54.16 -20.53 21.02
CA LEU A 593 53.77 -19.56 19.99
C LEU A 593 52.66 -20.11 19.09
N GLU A 594 52.79 -21.35 18.61
CA GLU A 594 51.81 -21.97 17.73
C GLU A 594 50.41 -22.02 18.37
N SER A 595 50.35 -22.40 19.65
CA SER A 595 49.09 -22.41 20.40
C SER A 595 48.50 -21.03 20.67
N ILE A 596 49.33 -20.03 20.92
CA ILE A 596 48.89 -18.63 21.04
C ILE A 596 48.33 -18.13 19.70
N ILE A 597 49.02 -18.41 18.59
CA ILE A 597 48.58 -18.01 17.24
C ILE A 597 47.24 -18.67 16.91
N LEU A 598 47.10 -19.99 17.12
CA LEU A 598 45.84 -20.70 16.90
C LEU A 598 44.70 -20.15 17.77
N SER A 599 44.97 -19.84 19.04
CA SER A 599 43.98 -19.24 19.94
C SER A 599 43.56 -17.85 19.46
N ILE A 600 44.51 -17.02 19.00
CA ILE A 600 44.23 -15.68 18.46
C ILE A 600 43.41 -15.79 17.18
N ASP A 601 43.79 -16.68 16.26
CA ASP A 601 43.07 -16.90 15.01
C ASP A 601 41.64 -17.36 15.25
N LEU A 602 41.42 -18.27 16.22
CA LEU A 602 40.09 -18.72 16.59
C LEU A 602 39.22 -17.57 17.12
N SER A 603 39.77 -16.72 18.00
CA SER A 603 39.06 -15.55 18.55
C SER A 603 38.77 -14.48 17.50
N LEU A 604 39.67 -14.27 16.54
CA LEU A 604 39.44 -13.37 15.41
C LEU A 604 38.29 -13.88 14.51
N VAL A 605 38.26 -15.18 14.21
CA VAL A 605 37.17 -15.81 13.44
C VAL A 605 35.84 -15.71 14.18
N GLN A 606 35.79 -16.06 15.47
CA GLN A 606 34.57 -15.98 16.29
C GLN A 606 33.98 -14.56 16.37
N LYS A 607 34.84 -13.54 16.43
CA LYS A 607 34.41 -12.14 16.42
C LYS A 607 33.91 -11.69 15.05
N SER A 608 34.47 -12.23 13.98
CA SER A 608 34.00 -11.97 12.62
C SER A 608 32.61 -12.57 12.42
N ILE A 609 32.41 -13.83 12.83
CA ILE A 609 31.09 -14.50 12.86
C ILE A 609 30.06 -13.66 13.64
N THR A 610 30.41 -13.21 14.84
CA THR A 610 29.50 -12.39 15.68
C THR A 610 29.15 -11.03 15.03
N THR A 611 30.03 -10.50 14.19
CA THR A 611 29.82 -9.22 13.50
C THR A 611 28.88 -9.41 12.32
N GLU A 612 29.11 -10.43 11.50
CA GLU A 612 28.22 -10.79 10.38
C GLU A 612 26.82 -11.20 10.86
N GLU A 613 26.71 -11.98 11.94
CA GLU A 613 25.40 -12.35 12.52
C GLU A 613 24.61 -11.11 13.02
N LYS A 614 25.32 -10.07 13.47
CA LYS A 614 24.71 -8.79 13.87
C LYS A 614 24.30 -7.95 12.66
N GLU A 615 25.07 -7.95 11.58
CA GLU A 615 24.71 -7.26 10.34
C GLU A 615 23.49 -7.91 9.69
N GLN A 616 23.44 -9.25 9.63
CA GLN A 616 22.25 -10.00 9.20
C GLN A 616 21.02 -9.64 10.03
N SER A 617 21.17 -9.57 11.36
CA SER A 617 20.08 -9.18 12.28
C SER A 617 19.65 -7.71 12.17
N LYS A 618 20.54 -6.83 11.68
CA LYS A 618 20.27 -5.39 11.52
C LYS A 618 19.51 -5.13 10.21
N ASN A 619 19.87 -5.82 9.13
CA ASN A 619 19.18 -5.74 7.84
C ASN A 619 17.69 -6.09 8.01
N VAL A 620 17.39 -7.21 8.66
CA VAL A 620 16.00 -7.64 8.95
C VAL A 620 15.17 -6.55 9.67
N LYS A 621 15.76 -5.78 10.59
CA LYS A 621 15.06 -4.74 11.38
C LYS A 621 14.89 -3.39 10.69
N GLU A 622 15.70 -3.08 9.67
CA GLU A 622 15.52 -1.86 8.86
C GLU A 622 14.37 -2.02 7.85
N SER A 623 14.02 -3.26 7.48
CA SER A 623 12.88 -3.56 6.59
C SER A 623 11.51 -3.23 7.21
N GLU A 624 11.33 -3.46 8.52
CA GLU A 624 10.05 -3.27 9.22
C GLU A 624 9.70 -1.78 9.46
N ASN A 625 10.65 -0.85 9.30
CA ASN A 625 10.46 0.56 9.69
C ASN A 625 10.26 1.53 8.51
N ASN A 626 10.44 1.10 7.25
CA ASN A 626 10.23 1.95 6.09
C ASN A 626 8.80 1.83 5.58
N LYS A 627 7.95 2.80 5.93
CA LYS A 627 6.57 2.90 5.45
C LYS A 627 6.57 3.31 3.96
N PHE A 628 6.69 2.35 3.04
CA PHE A 628 6.63 2.59 1.60
C PHE A 628 5.20 2.97 1.16
N LYS A 629 5.06 3.99 0.30
CA LYS A 629 3.77 4.43 -0.24
C LYS A 629 3.53 3.79 -1.62
N PRO A 630 2.30 3.51 -2.07
CA PRO A 630 1.01 3.66 -1.38
C PRO A 630 0.68 2.47 -0.45
N GLY A 631 1.67 1.68 0.01
CA GLY A 631 1.42 0.50 0.84
C GLY A 631 0.85 -0.71 0.10
N PHE A 632 0.85 -0.71 -1.24
CA PHE A 632 0.51 -1.86 -2.08
C PHE A 632 1.36 -1.89 -3.35
N MET A 633 1.24 -2.94 -4.16
CA MET A 633 2.02 -3.17 -5.38
C MET A 633 1.68 -2.17 -6.50
N PHE A 634 2.45 -1.09 -6.61
CA PHE A 634 2.26 -0.10 -7.68
C PHE A 634 3.59 0.30 -8.31
N ASN A 635 3.63 0.32 -9.65
CA ASN A 635 4.80 0.71 -10.44
C ASN A 635 4.38 1.20 -11.85
N SER A 636 5.35 1.54 -12.70
CA SER A 636 5.08 2.03 -14.07
C SER A 636 4.45 0.98 -14.99
N LEU A 637 4.69 -0.32 -14.76
CA LEU A 637 4.08 -1.40 -15.53
C LEU A 637 2.59 -1.52 -15.19
N VAL A 638 2.25 -1.49 -13.90
CA VAL A 638 0.88 -1.43 -13.38
C VAL A 638 0.15 -0.23 -13.95
N ALA A 639 0.72 0.97 -13.79
CA ALA A 639 0.13 2.22 -14.29
C ALA A 639 -0.21 2.17 -15.78
N ALA A 640 0.59 1.47 -16.60
CA ALA A 640 0.33 1.34 -18.04
C ALA A 640 -0.89 0.47 -18.38
N LYS A 641 -1.28 -0.46 -17.49
CA LYS A 641 -2.37 -1.42 -17.71
C LYS A 641 -3.66 -1.07 -16.98
N ILE A 642 -3.69 0.03 -16.25
CA ILE A 642 -4.90 0.51 -15.57
C ILE A 642 -6.01 0.83 -16.61
N PRO A 643 -7.25 0.34 -16.43
CA PRO A 643 -8.37 0.61 -17.33
C PRO A 643 -8.73 2.10 -17.41
N ALA A 644 -9.36 2.51 -18.51
CA ALA A 644 -9.78 3.91 -18.75
C ALA A 644 -10.77 4.47 -17.71
N GLY A 645 -11.46 3.60 -16.96
CA GLY A 645 -12.34 4.00 -15.88
C GLY A 645 -11.62 4.34 -14.57
N CYS A 646 -10.32 4.03 -14.45
CA CYS A 646 -9.55 4.12 -13.21
C CYS A 646 -8.47 5.22 -13.26
N TYR A 647 -8.55 6.12 -14.25
CA TYR A 647 -7.74 7.32 -14.36
C TYR A 647 -8.53 8.47 -14.99
N SER A 648 -8.09 9.68 -14.73
CA SER A 648 -8.66 10.90 -15.31
C SER A 648 -7.70 11.52 -16.32
N ASN A 649 -8.25 11.95 -17.46
CA ASN A 649 -7.47 12.66 -18.48
C ASN A 649 -7.44 14.16 -18.16
N PRO A 650 -6.25 14.78 -18.05
CA PRO A 650 -6.12 16.19 -17.78
C PRO A 650 -6.46 17.03 -19.01
N VAL A 651 -7.09 18.17 -18.76
CA VAL A 651 -7.34 19.22 -19.75
C VAL A 651 -6.21 20.24 -19.67
N LYS A 652 -5.53 20.48 -20.81
CA LYS A 652 -4.51 21.51 -20.92
C LYS A 652 -5.15 22.90 -20.94
N LYS A 653 -4.73 23.78 -20.02
CA LYS A 653 -5.10 25.20 -19.93
C LYS A 653 -3.83 26.05 -19.94
N GLU A 654 -3.62 26.81 -21.02
CA GLU A 654 -2.41 27.64 -21.23
C GLU A 654 -1.11 26.83 -21.03
N ASP A 655 -0.47 26.98 -19.87
CA ASP A 655 0.80 26.35 -19.49
C ASP A 655 0.64 25.15 -18.53
N ALA A 656 -0.56 24.93 -17.99
CA ALA A 656 -0.84 23.92 -16.97
C ALA A 656 -1.82 22.82 -17.45
N TYR A 657 -1.72 21.65 -16.85
CA TYR A 657 -2.69 20.56 -17.00
C TYR A 657 -3.57 20.52 -15.77
N THR A 658 -4.88 20.32 -15.98
CA THR A 658 -5.83 20.28 -14.87
C THR A 658 -6.83 19.13 -14.97
N VAL A 659 -7.15 18.51 -13.83
CA VAL A 659 -8.20 17.49 -13.69
C VAL A 659 -9.18 17.96 -12.63
N ALA A 660 -10.46 18.02 -12.98
CA ALA A 660 -11.52 18.25 -11.98
C ALA A 660 -11.75 16.96 -11.19
N ILE A 661 -11.74 17.04 -9.86
CA ILE A 661 -11.99 15.92 -8.96
C ILE A 661 -13.44 15.99 -8.50
N THR A 662 -14.32 15.46 -9.35
CA THR A 662 -15.78 15.41 -9.16
C THR A 662 -16.22 14.15 -8.41
N ALA A 663 -17.53 13.99 -8.16
CA ALA A 663 -18.09 12.85 -7.41
C ALA A 663 -18.01 11.49 -8.13
N ASP A 664 -17.78 11.53 -9.43
CA ASP A 664 -17.66 10.40 -10.35
C ASP A 664 -16.20 9.97 -10.57
N VAL A 665 -15.23 10.73 -10.07
CA VAL A 665 -13.82 10.34 -10.11
C VAL A 665 -13.59 9.14 -9.20
N THR A 666 -12.82 8.19 -9.72
CA THR A 666 -12.45 6.98 -9.01
C THR A 666 -10.96 6.98 -8.65
N ASP A 667 -10.59 6.08 -7.75
CA ASP A 667 -9.21 5.69 -7.49
C ASP A 667 -8.64 4.79 -8.63
N ASN A 668 -7.43 4.29 -8.42
CA ASN A 668 -6.73 3.38 -9.35
C ASN A 668 -7.33 1.97 -9.45
N PHE A 669 -8.25 1.60 -8.56
CA PHE A 669 -8.97 0.32 -8.57
C PHE A 669 -10.37 0.46 -9.20
N GLY A 670 -10.87 1.68 -9.36
CA GLY A 670 -12.19 1.97 -9.94
C GLY A 670 -13.26 2.29 -8.88
N ASN A 671 -12.88 2.41 -7.61
CA ASN A 671 -13.78 2.80 -6.53
C ASN A 671 -13.93 4.32 -6.49
N ARG A 672 -15.12 4.81 -6.19
CA ARG A 672 -15.34 6.26 -6.04
C ARG A 672 -14.55 6.77 -4.85
N LEU A 673 -13.95 7.96 -4.98
CA LEU A 673 -13.23 8.58 -3.87
C LEU A 673 -14.18 8.83 -2.68
N ILE A 674 -13.74 8.48 -1.48
CA ILE A 674 -14.52 8.57 -0.24
C ILE A 674 -14.23 9.91 0.44
N PRO A 675 -15.25 10.76 0.71
CA PRO A 675 -15.04 12.04 1.38
C PRO A 675 -14.46 11.85 2.79
N GLY A 676 -13.31 12.47 3.06
CA GLY A 676 -12.58 12.33 4.33
C GLY A 676 -11.30 11.50 4.20
N ASP A 677 -11.19 10.68 3.16
CA ASP A 677 -10.06 9.77 2.97
C ASP A 677 -8.88 10.45 2.26
N LEU A 678 -7.69 9.84 2.43
CA LEU A 678 -6.43 10.33 1.90
C LEU A 678 -6.06 9.61 0.60
N TYR A 679 -5.70 10.39 -0.42
CA TYR A 679 -5.26 9.88 -1.72
C TYR A 679 -3.96 10.54 -2.19
N ILE A 680 -3.08 9.77 -2.84
CA ILE A 680 -1.86 10.26 -3.48
C ILE A 680 -2.14 10.48 -4.98
N PRO A 681 -2.01 11.71 -5.50
CA PRO A 681 -2.16 11.97 -6.92
C PRO A 681 -0.90 11.52 -7.68
N VAL A 682 -1.10 10.80 -8.77
CA VAL A 682 -0.02 10.26 -9.60
C VAL A 682 -0.28 10.61 -11.06
N VAL A 683 0.77 11.05 -11.76
CA VAL A 683 0.72 11.38 -13.18
C VAL A 683 1.58 10.40 -13.96
N PHE A 684 0.97 9.68 -14.88
CA PHE A 684 1.62 8.75 -15.80
C PHE A 684 1.63 9.32 -17.21
N ALA A 685 2.81 9.41 -17.82
CA ALA A 685 3.00 9.87 -19.18
C ALA A 685 3.11 8.67 -20.12
N ILE A 686 2.22 8.59 -21.10
CA ILE A 686 2.18 7.55 -22.13
C ILE A 686 2.20 8.18 -23.52
N ASN A 687 2.84 7.51 -24.48
CA ASN A 687 2.76 7.90 -25.88
C ASN A 687 1.44 7.36 -26.47
N SER A 688 0.60 8.25 -27.02
CA SER A 688 -0.70 7.93 -27.61
C SER A 688 -0.67 7.74 -29.14
N GLN A 689 0.51 7.78 -29.76
CA GLN A 689 0.69 7.68 -31.21
C GLN A 689 0.74 6.21 -31.69
N ALA A 690 0.80 6.02 -33.02
CA ALA A 690 0.88 4.71 -33.66
C ALA A 690 2.06 3.88 -33.14
N GLU A 691 1.91 2.54 -33.18
CA GLU A 691 2.82 1.57 -32.57
C GLU A 691 4.30 1.70 -33.04
N GLU A 692 4.52 2.17 -34.27
CA GLU A 692 5.87 2.42 -34.81
C GLU A 692 6.58 3.61 -34.14
N ILE A 693 5.81 4.61 -33.70
CA ILE A 693 6.34 5.79 -33.01
C ILE A 693 6.42 5.51 -31.51
N SER A 694 5.47 4.76 -30.94
CA SER A 694 5.46 4.45 -29.50
C SER A 694 6.69 3.65 -29.06
N LYS A 695 7.23 2.78 -29.91
CA LYS A 695 8.49 2.05 -29.67
C LYS A 695 9.70 2.96 -29.43
N GLN A 696 9.66 4.20 -29.90
CA GLN A 696 10.76 5.16 -29.71
C GLN A 696 10.76 5.79 -28.31
N PHE A 697 9.75 5.52 -27.48
CA PHE A 697 9.56 6.19 -26.18
C PHE A 697 9.33 5.20 -25.03
N ASN A 698 9.94 5.51 -23.89
CA ASN A 698 9.61 4.90 -22.62
C ASN A 698 8.62 5.77 -21.85
N ASN A 699 7.56 5.12 -21.36
CA ASN A 699 6.62 5.75 -20.44
C ASN A 699 7.31 6.18 -19.15
N ALA A 700 6.74 7.16 -18.48
CA ALA A 700 7.29 7.70 -17.25
C ALA A 700 6.18 7.90 -16.21
N LEU A 701 6.53 7.68 -14.94
CA LEU A 701 5.63 7.82 -13.80
C LEU A 701 6.17 8.88 -12.86
N SER A 702 5.31 9.77 -12.35
CA SER A 702 5.69 10.75 -11.34
C SER A 702 6.14 10.09 -10.04
N ASP A 703 6.97 10.79 -9.25
CA ASP A 703 7.47 10.26 -7.97
C ASP A 703 6.37 10.28 -6.88
N PHE A 704 5.54 9.24 -6.87
CA PHE A 704 4.45 9.07 -5.92
C PHE A 704 4.92 8.76 -4.50
N GLN A 705 6.17 8.32 -4.29
CA GLN A 705 6.71 8.05 -2.95
C GLN A 705 6.84 9.33 -2.13
N GLN A 706 7.26 10.41 -2.80
CA GLN A 706 7.49 11.71 -2.18
C GLN A 706 6.31 12.67 -2.37
N THR A 707 5.31 12.29 -3.17
CA THR A 707 4.14 13.12 -3.40
C THR A 707 3.24 13.10 -2.15
N PRO A 708 2.91 14.26 -1.56
CA PRO A 708 2.06 14.31 -0.39
C PRO A 708 0.61 13.90 -0.72
N PRO A 709 -0.06 13.12 0.16
CA PRO A 709 -1.47 12.79 -0.02
C PRO A 709 -2.34 14.04 0.23
N PHE A 710 -3.55 14.04 -0.32
CA PHE A 710 -4.58 15.03 -0.02
C PHE A 710 -5.84 14.35 0.52
N THR A 711 -6.60 15.08 1.34
CA THR A 711 -7.92 14.65 1.80
C THR A 711 -8.97 14.98 0.74
N TYR A 712 -9.71 13.98 0.28
CA TYR A 712 -10.84 14.21 -0.62
C TYR A 712 -12.00 14.86 0.14
N LYS A 713 -12.51 15.97 -0.39
CA LYS A 713 -13.59 16.75 0.22
C LYS A 713 -14.71 16.95 -0.79
N ASN A 714 -15.66 16.03 -0.81
CA ASN A 714 -16.89 16.22 -1.57
C ASN A 714 -18.09 16.18 -0.62
N GLN A 715 -18.34 17.32 0.03
CA GLN A 715 -19.51 17.49 0.87
C GLN A 715 -20.57 18.28 0.10
N THR A 716 -21.70 17.61 -0.17
CA THR A 716 -22.96 18.35 -0.34
C THR A 716 -23.43 18.68 1.07
N ILE A 717 -23.10 19.86 1.60
CA ILE A 717 -23.53 20.24 2.96
C ILE A 717 -25.06 20.41 2.93
N PRO A 718 -25.86 19.57 3.60
CA PRO A 718 -27.26 19.87 3.81
C PRO A 718 -27.31 21.04 4.79
N ASN A 719 -27.84 22.17 4.35
CA ASN A 719 -27.95 23.38 5.16
C ASN A 719 -28.77 23.05 6.44
N GLN A 720 -28.11 22.91 7.59
CA GLN A 720 -28.76 22.83 8.90
C GLN A 720 -29.23 24.23 9.30
N ASN A 721 -30.24 24.74 8.61
CA ASN A 721 -31.07 25.83 9.11
C ASN A 721 -32.52 25.34 9.06
N LYS A 722 -32.94 24.73 10.16
CA LYS A 722 -34.34 24.53 10.50
C LYS A 722 -34.71 25.54 11.57
#